data_AF-A0AAV6D1G8-F1
#
_entry.id   AF-A0AAV6D1G8-F1
#
_cell.length_a   1.000
_cell.length_b   1.000
_cell.length_c   1.000
_cell.angle_alpha   90.00
_cell.angle_beta   90.00
_cell.angle_gamma   90.00
#
_symmetry.space_group_name_H-M   'P 1'
#
loop_
_entity.id
_entity.type
_entity.pdbx_description
1 polymer ?
#
loop_
_entity_poly.entity_id
_entity_poly.type
_entity_poly.pdbx_seq_one_letter_code
_entity_poly.pdbx_strand_id
1 'polypeptide(L)'
;MRVKFILSAALFSFIVFARGETVTNLFGFSGPEFYPIDQQISLLHSADLDGDGLNDLIVANNLRSKINLLYNQGGKTNQPAKPKGKLELNELPPDARFRIDSIPTDERLAAMAVADLNGDGKPDLVFYGDGKNLEIIFNQGVNGWSDPKRWHIEDGRMDGNALAVGDLNGDGRPDIVLLGDNGSFYFLAQQPDKTFGEPEKIPYSGTPKAVQIADVNGDGKNDLLLVDWDSLTPFRFRLQNSGGQLGPEIYFKTQPVHSYVADNLEGNSNLFVVSIAQSSDRAEISQFTRRPAEALSQNGTNGFLKGQFQILPLNKTDAARRGILWADVNGDGRPDLLVAEPESGQISVYLQQPDGSLAPPETFPTLAGVNQLVAADWNGDGHPEIFLLSENERAIGVTKFDKSGRLPFPTLVPLDGKPLVMAVGALKPGAKPSLCVIVDKDGRRSLMLRTADGKMRAQKLSESFKGNPTTLAVHDVNQDGLADLVVLIPYEKIKVLLQKADGSFDEQDIDPPGGTIDQPWLAAADVDGDGKPELLLPQKNFVRAVVLEKQTGNSTNNSVWTFRVKDQINGDANDSRIVGATAVKNGATAIPSIFLLDAEHKQLTLCERDTNAVWRVTRNVELPVSDFDGLQSVALGGTNVQSVAFLGRNVAAWLPLAGDVWDLKALDGYDTPVKDGYLNDVVAGDLTGSGRKDLIFLETAKNYLEVVRFDKDHKFVPGNRWQVFEAHTFRGAANALPEPREALVTDVTGDKKNDLVVIVHDRILVYPQE
;
A
#
# COMPACT_ATOMS: atom_id res chain seq x y z
N MET A 1 -19.72 -93.36 11.74
CA MET A 1 -18.81 -93.64 12.88
C MET A 1 -18.41 -92.28 13.48
N ARG A 2 -18.88 -92.00 14.72
CA ARG A 2 -18.65 -90.80 15.59
C ARG A 2 -18.92 -89.41 14.97
N VAL A 3 -20.11 -88.77 15.08
CA VAL A 3 -20.90 -88.20 16.21
C VAL A 3 -20.68 -86.68 16.41
N LYS A 4 -21.74 -85.90 16.06
CA LYS A 4 -22.30 -84.64 16.64
C LYS A 4 -21.45 -83.35 16.64
N PHE A 5 -21.97 -82.11 16.51
CA PHE A 5 -23.31 -81.51 16.62
C PHE A 5 -23.36 -80.19 15.82
N ILE A 6 -24.54 -79.76 15.36
CA ILE A 6 -24.83 -78.42 14.83
C ILE A 6 -25.05 -77.45 16.00
N LEU A 7 -24.50 -76.23 15.93
CA LEU A 7 -25.08 -75.02 16.54
C LEU A 7 -24.65 -73.78 15.73
N SER A 8 -25.63 -72.95 15.36
CA SER A 8 -25.46 -71.62 14.77
C SER A 8 -25.36 -70.55 15.86
N ALA A 9 -24.49 -69.54 15.70
CA ALA A 9 -24.82 -68.11 15.86
C ALA A 9 -23.58 -67.19 15.71
N ALA A 10 -23.86 -66.03 15.10
CA ALA A 10 -23.14 -64.75 15.17
C ALA A 10 -21.83 -64.57 14.38
N LEU A 11 -21.97 -63.89 13.22
CA LEU A 11 -20.89 -63.14 12.57
C LEU A 11 -20.41 -62.01 13.50
N PHE A 12 -19.12 -62.02 13.82
CA PHE A 12 -18.34 -60.82 14.14
C PHE A 12 -17.17 -60.80 13.16
N SER A 13 -17.22 -59.93 12.15
CA SER A 13 -16.05 -59.62 11.34
C SER A 13 -15.08 -58.81 12.18
N PHE A 14 -13.91 -59.39 12.45
CA PHE A 14 -12.76 -58.66 12.93
C PHE A 14 -12.32 -57.65 11.86
N ILE A 15 -12.40 -56.36 12.20
CA ILE A 15 -11.74 -55.29 11.48
C ILE A 15 -10.23 -55.51 11.67
N VAL A 16 -9.56 -55.88 10.58
CA VAL A 16 -8.09 -55.83 10.51
C VAL A 16 -7.73 -54.34 10.42
N PHE A 17 -7.17 -53.80 11.49
CA PHE A 17 -6.50 -52.52 11.45
C PHE A 17 -5.34 -52.62 10.45
N ALA A 18 -5.47 -51.96 9.31
CA ALA A 18 -4.33 -51.62 8.48
C ALA A 18 -3.41 -50.73 9.32
N ARG A 19 -2.21 -51.20 9.63
CA ARG A 19 -1.15 -50.39 10.22
C ARG A 19 -0.87 -49.22 9.29
N GLY A 20 -1.03 -48.00 9.80
CA GLY A 20 -0.57 -46.79 9.13
C GLY A 20 0.95 -46.84 8.95
N GLU A 21 1.41 -46.42 7.77
CA GLU A 21 2.80 -46.08 7.55
C GLU A 21 3.21 -45.00 8.56
N THR A 22 4.26 -45.27 9.30
CA THR A 22 4.84 -44.34 10.27
C THR A 22 5.74 -43.39 9.49
N VAL A 23 5.40 -42.09 9.50
CA VAL A 23 5.98 -40.99 8.69
C VAL A 23 7.42 -40.62 9.08
N THR A 24 8.08 -41.36 9.98
CA THR A 24 9.28 -40.92 10.70
C THR A 24 10.62 -41.04 9.96
N ASN A 25 10.67 -41.26 8.63
CA ASN A 25 11.93 -41.52 7.92
C ASN A 25 12.03 -40.92 6.50
N LEU A 26 11.29 -39.85 6.17
CA LEU A 26 11.34 -39.22 4.84
C LEU A 26 12.50 -38.23 4.66
N PHE A 27 13.06 -37.67 5.73
CA PHE A 27 14.14 -36.68 5.69
C PHE A 27 15.42 -37.26 6.33
N GLY A 28 16.19 -38.02 5.55
CA GLY A 28 17.48 -38.56 5.98
C GLY A 28 18.61 -37.58 5.67
N PHE A 29 19.43 -37.26 6.67
CA PHE A 29 20.67 -36.49 6.50
C PHE A 29 21.86 -37.36 6.91
N SER A 30 22.94 -37.30 6.14
CA SER A 30 24.18 -38.07 6.42
C SER A 30 24.99 -37.52 7.61
N GLY A 31 24.52 -36.45 8.23
CA GLY A 31 25.14 -35.72 9.35
C GLY A 31 25.71 -34.37 8.92
N PRO A 32 25.89 -33.41 9.86
CA PRO A 32 26.34 -32.07 9.50
C PRO A 32 27.83 -32.02 9.09
N GLU A 33 28.10 -31.31 8.01
CA GLU A 33 29.42 -30.79 7.63
C GLU A 33 29.58 -29.39 8.23
N PHE A 34 30.76 -29.06 8.78
CA PHE A 34 30.99 -27.80 9.49
C PHE A 34 32.04 -26.95 8.79
N TYR A 35 31.71 -25.69 8.52
CA TYR A 35 32.57 -24.73 7.85
C TYR A 35 32.72 -23.47 8.73
N PRO A 36 33.79 -23.36 9.53
CA PRO A 36 34.08 -22.16 10.31
C PRO A 36 34.43 -20.98 9.40
N ILE A 37 33.82 -19.81 9.64
CA ILE A 37 34.02 -18.58 8.86
C ILE A 37 34.49 -17.44 9.77
N ASP A 38 33.57 -16.79 10.49
CA ASP A 38 33.81 -15.74 11.46
C ASP A 38 32.47 -15.47 12.19
N GLN A 39 32.53 -14.76 13.33
CA GLN A 39 31.31 -14.27 13.98
C GLN A 39 30.61 -13.21 13.11
N GLN A 40 29.30 -13.04 13.29
CA GLN A 40 28.48 -12.05 12.58
C GLN A 40 28.39 -12.25 11.05
N ILE A 41 28.56 -13.49 10.57
CA ILE A 41 28.12 -13.84 9.22
C ILE A 41 26.59 -13.80 9.12
N SER A 42 26.06 -13.34 8.00
CA SER A 42 24.63 -13.21 7.71
C SER A 42 24.39 -13.15 6.19
N LEU A 43 23.13 -13.00 5.76
CA LEU A 43 22.73 -12.88 4.36
C LEU A 43 23.19 -14.08 3.53
N LEU A 44 22.73 -15.27 3.93
CA LEU A 44 23.02 -16.55 3.27
C LEU A 44 22.30 -16.66 1.93
N HIS A 45 23.07 -16.80 0.86
CA HIS A 45 22.55 -17.12 -0.48
C HIS A 45 23.32 -18.29 -1.10
N SER A 46 22.74 -18.88 -2.14
CA SER A 46 23.43 -19.85 -2.99
C SER A 46 23.24 -19.53 -4.47
N ALA A 47 24.29 -19.71 -5.25
CA ALA A 47 24.23 -19.66 -6.71
C ALA A 47 25.48 -20.34 -7.29
N ASP A 48 25.42 -20.80 -8.55
CA ASP A 48 26.60 -21.27 -9.29
C ASP A 48 27.40 -20.06 -9.80
N LEU A 49 28.44 -19.65 -9.06
CA LEU A 49 29.19 -18.43 -9.35
C LEU A 49 30.28 -18.64 -10.42
N ASP A 50 30.82 -19.85 -10.56
CA ASP A 50 31.88 -20.14 -11.53
C ASP A 50 31.42 -20.93 -12.77
N GLY A 51 30.15 -21.31 -12.81
CA GLY A 51 29.50 -21.95 -13.95
C GLY A 51 29.83 -23.44 -14.06
N ASP A 52 30.25 -24.08 -12.97
CA ASP A 52 30.62 -25.49 -12.94
C ASP A 52 29.43 -26.45 -12.72
N GLY A 53 28.24 -25.88 -12.47
CA GLY A 53 26.99 -26.59 -12.24
C GLY A 53 26.77 -27.03 -10.79
N LEU A 54 27.65 -26.66 -9.86
CA LEU A 54 27.47 -26.85 -8.41
C LEU A 54 27.06 -25.52 -7.78
N ASN A 55 26.17 -25.55 -6.79
CA ASN A 55 25.84 -24.33 -6.06
C ASN A 55 26.96 -23.98 -5.08
N ASP A 56 27.39 -22.73 -5.13
CA ASP A 56 28.27 -22.07 -4.16
C ASP A 56 27.45 -21.43 -3.04
N LEU A 57 28.12 -21.08 -1.94
CA LEU A 57 27.50 -20.30 -0.86
C LEU A 57 28.08 -18.90 -0.78
N ILE A 58 27.22 -17.92 -0.52
CA ILE A 58 27.56 -16.51 -0.38
C ILE A 58 27.07 -16.05 0.99
N VAL A 59 27.95 -15.41 1.77
CA VAL A 59 27.59 -14.80 3.06
C VAL A 59 28.27 -13.45 3.24
N ALA A 60 27.55 -12.49 3.80
CA ALA A 60 28.16 -11.25 4.28
C ALA A 60 28.92 -11.51 5.58
N ASN A 61 30.19 -11.13 5.65
CA ASN A 61 31.02 -11.18 6.85
C ASN A 61 31.25 -9.75 7.34
N ASN A 62 30.26 -9.27 8.09
CA ASN A 62 30.21 -7.91 8.60
C ASN A 62 31.29 -7.60 9.66
N LEU A 63 31.86 -8.61 10.31
CA LEU A 63 32.99 -8.44 11.22
C LEU A 63 34.28 -8.05 10.48
N ARG A 64 34.41 -8.47 9.22
CA ARG A 64 35.62 -8.28 8.40
C ARG A 64 35.43 -7.32 7.23
N SER A 65 34.24 -6.72 7.10
CA SER A 65 33.83 -5.90 5.95
C SER A 65 34.20 -6.60 4.62
N LYS A 66 33.61 -7.78 4.41
CA LYS A 66 33.77 -8.53 3.16
C LYS A 66 32.55 -9.42 2.90
N ILE A 67 32.36 -9.81 1.66
CA ILE A 67 31.48 -10.92 1.25
C ILE A 67 32.37 -12.15 1.12
N ASN A 68 32.05 -13.21 1.84
CA ASN A 68 32.70 -14.51 1.69
C ASN A 68 31.99 -15.32 0.60
N LEU A 69 32.78 -15.85 -0.33
CA LEU A 69 32.33 -16.74 -1.40
C LEU A 69 32.89 -18.13 -1.12
N LEU A 70 32.03 -19.12 -0.94
CA LEU A 70 32.40 -20.50 -0.69
C LEU A 70 32.17 -21.27 -1.99
N TYR A 71 33.21 -21.31 -2.83
CA TYR A 71 33.18 -22.02 -4.11
C TYR A 71 33.18 -23.54 -3.87
N ASN A 72 32.16 -24.21 -4.37
CA ASN A 72 31.97 -25.64 -4.27
C ASN A 72 32.94 -26.35 -5.22
N GLN A 73 33.79 -27.21 -4.67
CA GLN A 73 34.78 -27.97 -5.44
C GLN A 73 34.34 -29.43 -5.66
N GLY A 74 33.09 -29.73 -5.30
CA GLY A 74 32.57 -31.09 -5.17
C GLY A 74 33.24 -31.90 -4.06
N GLY A 75 32.89 -33.18 -3.98
CA GLY A 75 33.52 -34.14 -3.07
C GLY A 75 32.70 -34.55 -1.85
N LYS A 76 33.34 -35.29 -0.94
CA LYS A 76 32.77 -35.78 0.32
C LYS A 76 33.58 -35.22 1.48
N THR A 77 33.02 -34.24 2.20
CA THR A 77 33.61 -33.69 3.42
C THR A 77 33.49 -34.70 4.57
N ASN A 78 34.29 -34.54 5.63
CA ASN A 78 34.33 -35.42 6.81
C ASN A 78 34.95 -36.81 6.55
N GLN A 79 35.70 -36.98 5.47
CA GLN A 79 36.54 -38.17 5.31
C GLN A 79 37.87 -37.98 6.03
N PRO A 80 38.49 -39.02 6.62
CA PRO A 80 39.77 -38.88 7.30
C PRO A 80 40.90 -38.56 6.31
N ALA A 81 41.11 -37.27 6.02
CA ALA A 81 42.28 -36.74 5.34
C ALA A 81 43.32 -36.27 6.37
N LYS A 82 44.60 -36.61 6.17
CA LYS A 82 45.67 -36.10 7.04
C LYS A 82 46.03 -34.67 6.65
N PRO A 83 45.87 -33.68 7.55
CA PRO A 83 46.32 -32.32 7.27
C PRO A 83 47.85 -32.30 7.13
N LYS A 84 48.35 -31.62 6.09
CA LYS A 84 49.80 -31.45 5.82
C LYS A 84 50.40 -30.28 6.63
N GLY A 85 49.85 -29.96 7.80
CA GLY A 85 50.26 -28.82 8.61
C GLY A 85 49.32 -28.58 9.80
N LYS A 86 49.64 -27.56 10.61
CA LYS A 86 48.74 -27.05 11.65
C LYS A 86 47.81 -26.05 10.99
N LEU A 87 46.50 -26.33 11.01
CA LEU A 87 45.48 -25.43 10.44
C LEU A 87 45.42 -24.14 11.26
N GLU A 88 45.37 -22.99 10.58
CA GLU A 88 45.10 -21.69 11.20
C GLU A 88 43.60 -21.57 11.59
N LEU A 89 43.28 -20.59 12.44
CA LEU A 89 41.89 -20.29 12.80
C LEU A 89 41.12 -19.87 11.52
N ASN A 90 40.03 -20.56 11.21
CA ASN A 90 39.19 -20.40 10.00
C ASN A 90 39.81 -20.90 8.68
N GLU A 91 40.88 -21.71 8.74
CA GLU A 91 41.35 -22.48 7.58
C GLU A 91 40.51 -23.76 7.44
N LEU A 92 39.87 -23.93 6.27
CA LEU A 92 39.07 -25.13 6.01
C LEU A 92 39.95 -26.39 5.89
N PRO A 93 39.43 -27.58 6.25
CA PRO A 93 40.14 -28.84 6.05
C PRO A 93 40.57 -29.06 4.59
N PRO A 94 41.66 -29.80 4.31
CA PRO A 94 42.09 -30.09 2.94
C PRO A 94 41.11 -30.90 2.09
N ASP A 95 40.14 -31.57 2.73
CA ASP A 95 39.04 -32.32 2.12
C ASP A 95 37.70 -31.55 2.13
N ALA A 96 37.74 -30.26 2.47
CA ALA A 96 36.53 -29.44 2.49
C ALA A 96 35.91 -29.33 1.10
N ARG A 97 34.59 -29.49 1.04
CA ARG A 97 33.76 -29.23 -0.16
C ARG A 97 33.95 -27.83 -0.72
N PHE A 98 34.19 -26.83 0.14
CA PHE A 98 34.28 -25.44 -0.27
C PHE A 98 35.71 -24.91 -0.21
N ARG A 99 36.04 -24.06 -1.18
CA ARG A 99 37.16 -23.13 -1.12
C ARG A 99 36.62 -21.73 -0.82
N ILE A 100 37.15 -21.08 0.21
CA ILE A 100 36.76 -19.72 0.55
C ILE A 100 37.55 -18.72 -0.30
N ASP A 101 36.82 -17.79 -0.91
CA ASP A 101 37.29 -16.53 -1.45
C ASP A 101 36.56 -15.36 -0.76
N SER A 102 36.93 -14.13 -1.09
CA SER A 102 36.19 -12.98 -0.59
C SER A 102 36.31 -11.74 -1.47
N ILE A 103 35.23 -10.97 -1.50
CA ILE A 103 35.20 -9.63 -2.05
C ILE A 103 35.23 -8.64 -0.88
N PRO A 104 36.21 -7.73 -0.80
CA PRO A 104 36.20 -6.70 0.24
C PRO A 104 34.99 -5.78 0.07
N THR A 105 34.37 -5.43 1.18
CA THR A 105 33.33 -4.42 1.24
C THR A 105 33.89 -3.28 2.09
N ASP A 106 33.66 -2.03 1.69
CA ASP A 106 34.22 -0.91 2.46
C ASP A 106 33.46 -0.69 3.79
N GLU A 107 32.27 -1.28 3.93
CA GLU A 107 31.33 -1.05 5.03
C GLU A 107 30.52 -2.32 5.36
N ARG A 108 29.72 -2.25 6.44
CA ARG A 108 28.78 -3.30 6.87
C ARG A 108 27.59 -3.38 5.91
N LEU A 109 27.18 -4.60 5.55
CA LEU A 109 26.02 -4.89 4.71
C LEU A 109 24.77 -5.05 5.56
N ALA A 110 23.66 -4.47 5.10
CA ALA A 110 22.35 -4.62 5.69
C ALA A 110 21.46 -5.59 4.88
N ALA A 111 21.52 -5.52 3.55
CA ALA A 111 20.76 -6.36 2.64
C ALA A 111 21.61 -6.77 1.42
N MET A 112 21.33 -7.93 0.85
CA MET A 112 22.02 -8.47 -0.32
C MET A 112 21.06 -9.32 -1.16
N ALA A 113 21.25 -9.34 -2.46
CA ALA A 113 20.62 -10.28 -3.37
C ALA A 113 21.63 -10.77 -4.41
N VAL A 114 21.38 -11.97 -4.94
CA VAL A 114 22.23 -12.67 -5.91
C VAL A 114 21.38 -13.07 -7.10
N ALA A 115 21.71 -12.56 -8.28
CA ALA A 115 20.95 -12.79 -9.52
C ALA A 115 21.78 -12.41 -10.75
N ASP A 116 21.47 -12.94 -11.93
CA ASP A 116 22.09 -12.48 -13.20
C ASP A 116 21.55 -11.10 -13.60
N LEU A 117 22.19 -10.04 -13.12
CA LEU A 117 21.75 -8.64 -13.27
C LEU A 117 22.13 -8.03 -14.62
N ASN A 118 22.82 -8.77 -15.49
CA ASN A 118 23.22 -8.29 -16.81
C ASN A 118 22.85 -9.26 -17.95
N GLY A 119 22.23 -10.39 -17.65
CA GLY A 119 21.77 -11.38 -18.62
C GLY A 119 22.90 -12.10 -19.35
N ASP A 120 24.05 -12.33 -18.70
CA ASP A 120 25.17 -13.12 -19.27
C ASP A 120 25.22 -14.57 -18.78
N GLY A 121 24.23 -14.97 -17.97
CA GLY A 121 24.10 -16.30 -17.40
C GLY A 121 24.95 -16.52 -16.15
N LYS A 122 25.58 -15.48 -15.59
CA LYS A 122 26.35 -15.57 -14.34
C LYS A 122 25.66 -14.77 -13.24
N PRO A 123 25.55 -15.32 -12.02
CA PRO A 123 25.01 -14.56 -10.90
C PRO A 123 25.94 -13.41 -10.50
N ASP A 124 25.37 -12.21 -10.43
CA ASP A 124 25.96 -10.98 -9.94
C ASP A 124 25.53 -10.71 -8.49
N LEU A 125 26.21 -9.76 -7.83
CA LEU A 125 25.88 -9.35 -6.46
C LEU A 125 25.32 -7.93 -6.47
N VAL A 126 24.22 -7.72 -5.74
CA VAL A 126 23.71 -6.39 -5.38
C VAL A 126 23.52 -6.32 -3.88
N PHE A 127 23.97 -5.24 -3.25
CA PHE A 127 23.87 -5.07 -1.81
C PHE A 127 23.76 -3.60 -1.39
N TYR A 128 23.29 -3.39 -0.17
CA TYR A 128 23.14 -2.09 0.45
C TYR A 128 23.54 -2.17 1.93
N GLY A 129 24.11 -1.08 2.48
CA GLY A 129 24.71 -1.09 3.81
C GLY A 129 25.09 0.29 4.34
N ASP A 130 25.92 0.32 5.39
CA ASP A 130 26.24 1.53 6.16
C ASP A 130 26.87 2.65 5.32
N GLY A 131 27.48 2.31 4.18
CA GLY A 131 28.00 3.27 3.21
C GLY A 131 26.96 4.09 2.45
N LYS A 132 25.65 3.80 2.63
CA LYS A 132 24.54 4.50 1.97
C LYS A 132 24.64 4.48 0.45
N ASN A 133 25.18 3.40 -0.10
CA ASN A 133 25.23 3.13 -1.53
C ASN A 133 24.55 1.80 -1.79
N LEU A 134 23.65 1.78 -2.78
CA LEU A 134 23.29 0.53 -3.45
C LEU A 134 24.45 0.20 -4.38
N GLU A 135 25.06 -0.96 -4.20
CA GLU A 135 26.23 -1.37 -4.97
C GLU A 135 25.94 -2.63 -5.78
N ILE A 136 26.40 -2.66 -7.04
CA ILE A 136 26.35 -3.83 -7.91
C ILE A 136 27.77 -4.21 -8.30
N ILE A 137 28.10 -5.48 -8.16
CA ILE A 137 29.35 -6.09 -8.61
C ILE A 137 29.02 -7.21 -9.58
N PHE A 138 29.46 -7.05 -10.83
CA PHE A 138 29.20 -8.02 -11.89
C PHE A 138 30.23 -9.14 -11.89
N ASN A 139 29.77 -10.37 -12.06
CA ASN A 139 30.59 -11.54 -12.20
C ASN A 139 31.12 -11.65 -13.64
N GLN A 140 32.43 -11.48 -13.82
CA GLN A 140 33.10 -11.54 -15.11
C GLN A 140 33.67 -12.95 -15.40
N GLY A 141 33.30 -13.96 -14.61
CA GLY A 141 33.77 -15.35 -14.71
C GLY A 141 35.28 -15.46 -14.45
N VAL A 142 36.02 -16.01 -15.41
CA VAL A 142 37.48 -16.17 -15.31
C VAL A 142 38.25 -14.85 -15.10
N ASN A 143 37.63 -13.71 -15.43
CA ASN A 143 38.20 -12.38 -15.22
C ASN A 143 37.93 -11.82 -13.82
N GLY A 144 37.32 -12.60 -12.93
CA GLY A 144 36.97 -12.21 -11.56
C GLY A 144 35.71 -11.36 -11.49
N TRP A 145 35.71 -10.37 -10.61
CA TRP A 145 34.58 -9.47 -10.33
C TRP A 145 34.86 -8.07 -10.87
N SER A 146 33.81 -7.36 -11.33
CA SER A 146 33.95 -5.98 -11.79
C SER A 146 34.27 -5.02 -10.64
N ASP A 147 34.69 -3.80 -10.97
CA ASP A 147 34.61 -2.70 -9.99
C ASP A 147 33.14 -2.45 -9.59
N PRO A 148 32.86 -2.04 -8.33
CA PRO A 148 31.49 -1.79 -7.89
C PRO A 148 30.88 -0.56 -8.57
N LYS A 149 29.69 -0.73 -9.15
CA LYS A 149 28.81 0.39 -9.53
C LYS A 149 28.00 0.83 -8.31
N ARG A 150 27.84 2.14 -8.11
CA ARG A 150 27.25 2.70 -6.88
C ARG A 150 26.20 3.75 -7.18
N TRP A 151 25.09 3.68 -6.44
CA TRP A 151 24.06 4.72 -6.39
C TRP A 151 23.88 5.17 -4.94
N HIS A 152 24.13 6.45 -4.67
CA HIS A 152 23.99 6.98 -3.32
C HIS A 152 22.52 7.14 -2.94
N ILE A 153 22.12 6.46 -1.87
CA ILE A 153 20.75 6.39 -1.38
C ILE A 153 20.81 6.58 0.14
N GLU A 154 20.62 7.82 0.59
CA GLU A 154 20.81 8.20 1.99
C GLU A 154 19.80 7.53 2.95
N ASP A 155 18.55 7.44 2.51
CA ASP A 155 17.40 6.95 3.26
C ASP A 155 17.01 5.51 2.88
N GLY A 156 17.90 4.75 2.25
CA GLY A 156 17.67 3.33 2.01
C GLY A 156 17.60 2.57 3.33
N ARG A 157 16.65 1.65 3.41
CA ARG A 157 16.28 0.91 4.61
C ARG A 157 17.35 -0.12 4.99
N MET A 158 17.66 -0.21 6.28
CA MET A 158 18.74 -1.05 6.84
C MET A 158 18.21 -2.38 7.41
N ASP A 159 17.30 -3.03 6.70
CA ASP A 159 16.74 -4.33 7.07
C ASP A 159 17.14 -5.40 6.04
N GLY A 160 17.37 -6.64 6.48
CA GLY A 160 17.82 -7.76 5.62
C GLY A 160 16.91 -8.04 4.42
N ASN A 161 15.61 -7.79 4.59
CA ASN A 161 14.59 -8.05 3.57
C ASN A 161 14.20 -6.79 2.78
N ALA A 162 14.99 -5.72 2.86
CA ALA A 162 14.69 -4.44 2.20
C ALA A 162 15.06 -4.38 0.71
N LEU A 163 15.77 -5.39 0.19
CA LEU A 163 16.28 -5.45 -1.18
C LEU A 163 15.72 -6.67 -1.91
N ALA A 164 15.16 -6.46 -3.10
CA ALA A 164 14.63 -7.52 -3.95
C ALA A 164 15.08 -7.35 -5.40
N VAL A 165 15.20 -8.48 -6.11
CA VAL A 165 15.50 -8.53 -7.55
C VAL A 165 14.43 -9.35 -8.26
N GLY A 166 13.95 -8.87 -9.40
CA GLY A 166 12.96 -9.56 -10.23
C GLY A 166 12.39 -8.66 -11.33
N ASP A 167 11.76 -9.25 -12.34
CA ASP A 167 11.14 -8.52 -13.45
C ASP A 167 9.83 -7.87 -13.00
N LEU A 168 9.90 -6.64 -12.49
CA LEU A 168 8.76 -5.93 -11.88
C LEU A 168 8.01 -5.09 -12.91
N ASN A 169 8.68 -4.69 -13.99
CA ASN A 169 8.06 -3.94 -15.09
C ASN A 169 7.58 -4.83 -16.25
N GLY A 170 7.77 -6.15 -16.17
CA GLY A 170 7.28 -7.13 -17.15
C GLY A 170 8.03 -7.11 -18.49
N ASP A 171 9.25 -6.58 -18.53
CA ASP A 171 10.05 -6.44 -19.75
C ASP A 171 10.98 -7.65 -20.03
N GLY A 172 10.94 -8.66 -19.15
CA GLY A 172 11.74 -9.88 -19.21
C GLY A 172 13.15 -9.75 -18.64
N ARG A 173 13.51 -8.62 -18.03
CA ARG A 173 14.82 -8.37 -17.41
C ARG A 173 14.69 -8.21 -15.89
N PRO A 174 15.72 -8.56 -15.11
CA PRO A 174 15.68 -8.39 -13.67
C PRO A 174 15.86 -6.93 -13.27
N ASP A 175 14.87 -6.39 -12.57
CA ASP A 175 14.91 -5.08 -11.94
C ASP A 175 15.35 -5.19 -10.48
N ILE A 176 15.72 -4.05 -9.88
CA ILE A 176 16.10 -3.97 -8.47
C ILE A 176 15.13 -3.05 -7.72
N VAL A 177 14.69 -3.49 -6.55
CA VAL A 177 13.91 -2.69 -5.60
C VAL A 177 14.63 -2.61 -4.26
N LEU A 178 14.84 -1.39 -3.77
CA LEU A 178 15.32 -1.13 -2.41
C LEU A 178 14.30 -0.27 -1.64
N LEU A 179 13.81 -0.75 -0.49
CA LEU A 179 12.95 0.05 0.38
C LEU A 179 13.70 1.28 0.91
N GLY A 180 13.04 2.43 0.92
CA GLY A 180 13.49 3.61 1.66
C GLY A 180 12.84 3.71 3.04
N ASP A 181 13.22 4.73 3.80
CA ASP A 181 12.60 5.10 5.09
C ASP A 181 11.63 6.28 4.96
N ASN A 182 11.64 7.01 3.84
CA ASN A 182 10.87 8.25 3.64
C ASN A 182 9.53 8.07 2.91
N GLY A 183 8.95 6.87 2.93
CA GLY A 183 7.65 6.61 2.30
C GLY A 183 7.74 6.37 0.79
N SER A 184 8.91 5.94 0.30
CA SER A 184 9.12 5.55 -1.09
C SER A 184 10.16 4.45 -1.18
N PHE A 185 10.04 3.57 -2.16
CA PHE A 185 11.09 2.62 -2.52
C PHE A 185 11.81 3.08 -3.78
N TYR A 186 13.04 2.63 -3.94
CA TYR A 186 13.89 2.89 -5.09
C TYR A 186 13.72 1.75 -6.08
N PHE A 187 13.31 2.07 -7.31
CA PHE A 187 13.15 1.15 -8.42
C PHE A 187 14.22 1.42 -9.47
N LEU A 188 15.02 0.41 -9.80
CA LEU A 188 16.03 0.49 -10.84
C LEU A 188 15.69 -0.55 -11.92
N ALA A 189 15.11 -0.08 -13.02
CA ALA A 189 14.81 -0.92 -14.16
C ALA A 189 16.06 -1.26 -14.98
N GLN A 190 16.25 -2.53 -15.33
CA GLN A 190 17.33 -2.91 -16.24
C GLN A 190 17.01 -2.45 -17.66
N GLN A 191 17.94 -1.69 -18.24
CA GLN A 191 17.81 -1.16 -19.59
C GLN A 191 18.12 -2.24 -20.64
N PRO A 192 17.63 -2.10 -21.89
CA PRO A 192 17.93 -3.05 -22.97
C PRO A 192 19.42 -3.23 -23.29
N ASP A 193 20.26 -2.26 -22.90
CA ASP A 193 21.72 -2.34 -23.02
C ASP A 193 22.41 -3.02 -21.82
N LYS A 194 21.63 -3.66 -20.93
CA LYS A 194 22.06 -4.39 -19.73
C LYS A 194 22.68 -3.49 -18.66
N THR A 195 22.34 -2.20 -18.67
CA THR A 195 22.77 -1.24 -17.63
C THR A 195 21.61 -0.81 -16.73
N PHE A 196 21.96 -0.15 -15.63
CA PHE A 196 21.00 0.47 -14.71
C PHE A 196 21.21 1.99 -14.73
N GLY A 197 20.11 2.74 -14.82
CA GLY A 197 20.09 4.20 -14.79
C GLY A 197 20.02 4.78 -13.38
N GLU A 198 19.56 6.03 -13.26
CA GLU A 198 19.21 6.62 -11.96
C GLU A 198 17.98 5.93 -11.35
N PRO A 199 17.96 5.66 -10.04
CA PRO A 199 16.81 5.10 -9.35
C PRO A 199 15.57 5.98 -9.43
N GLU A 200 14.43 5.39 -9.78
CA GLU A 200 13.12 6.02 -9.64
C GLU A 200 12.61 5.87 -8.20
N LYS A 201 12.05 6.93 -7.62
CA LYS A 201 11.38 6.85 -6.32
C LYS A 201 9.89 6.60 -6.51
N ILE A 202 9.41 5.46 -6.04
CA ILE A 202 7.99 5.10 -6.10
C ILE A 202 7.39 5.19 -4.69
N PRO A 203 6.37 6.04 -4.46
CA PRO A 203 5.76 6.19 -3.14
C PRO A 203 5.10 4.90 -2.65
N TYR A 204 5.13 4.66 -1.35
CA TYR A 204 4.36 3.63 -0.65
C TYR A 204 3.74 4.21 0.64
N SER A 205 2.74 3.55 1.23
CA SER A 205 2.20 3.97 2.55
C SER A 205 2.61 3.04 3.71
N GLY A 206 2.48 3.49 4.96
CA GLY A 206 2.96 2.73 6.14
C GLY A 206 4.49 2.64 6.25
N THR A 207 5.00 1.65 6.99
CA THR A 207 6.43 1.47 7.27
C THR A 207 6.90 0.05 6.93
N PRO A 208 6.83 -0.35 5.64
CA PRO A 208 7.24 -1.68 5.23
C PRO A 208 8.71 -1.91 5.60
N LYS A 209 8.98 -3.14 6.02
CA LYS A 209 10.26 -3.63 6.51
C LYS A 209 10.84 -4.71 5.60
N ALA A 210 9.99 -5.31 4.78
CA ALA A 210 10.37 -6.28 3.79
C ALA A 210 9.66 -6.04 2.46
N VAL A 211 10.33 -6.42 1.37
CA VAL A 211 9.84 -6.36 0.01
C VAL A 211 10.11 -7.67 -0.71
N GLN A 212 9.16 -8.09 -1.54
CA GLN A 212 9.32 -9.26 -2.41
C GLN A 212 8.67 -9.01 -3.76
N ILE A 213 9.28 -9.54 -4.81
CA ILE A 213 8.77 -9.51 -6.19
C ILE A 213 8.29 -10.93 -6.51
N ALA A 214 6.99 -11.11 -6.76
CA ALA A 214 6.39 -12.42 -7.01
C ALA A 214 5.02 -12.30 -7.69
N ASP A 215 4.63 -13.28 -8.50
CA ASP A 215 3.28 -13.37 -9.07
C ASP A 215 2.25 -13.70 -7.97
N VAL A 216 1.55 -12.67 -7.48
CA VAL A 216 0.58 -12.79 -6.38
C VAL A 216 -0.77 -13.28 -6.89
N ASN A 217 -1.14 -12.90 -8.12
CA ASN A 217 -2.46 -13.15 -8.69
C ASN A 217 -2.52 -14.38 -9.62
N GLY A 218 -1.37 -14.98 -9.93
CA GLY A 218 -1.22 -16.16 -10.79
C GLY A 218 -1.32 -15.86 -12.29
N ASP A 219 -1.14 -14.61 -12.73
CA ASP A 219 -1.28 -14.19 -14.14
C ASP A 219 0.01 -14.30 -14.96
N GLY A 220 1.10 -14.73 -14.33
CA GLY A 220 2.41 -14.90 -14.94
C GLY A 220 3.29 -13.65 -14.93
N LYS A 221 2.87 -12.56 -14.30
CA LYS A 221 3.68 -11.35 -14.09
C LYS A 221 4.05 -11.20 -12.63
N ASN A 222 5.20 -10.61 -12.35
CA ASN A 222 5.55 -10.34 -10.96
C ASN A 222 4.87 -9.08 -10.44
N ASP A 223 4.28 -9.21 -9.27
CA ASP A 223 3.71 -8.13 -8.48
C ASP A 223 4.69 -7.71 -7.36
N LEU A 224 4.36 -6.61 -6.67
CA LEU A 224 5.12 -6.16 -5.50
C LEU A 224 4.39 -6.53 -4.20
N LEU A 225 5.00 -7.35 -3.35
CA LEU A 225 4.55 -7.63 -1.98
C LEU A 225 5.39 -6.80 -1.00
N LEU A 226 4.72 -6.07 -0.11
CA LEU A 226 5.31 -5.26 0.95
C LEU A 226 4.81 -5.77 2.31
N VAL A 227 5.71 -5.86 3.29
CA VAL A 227 5.38 -6.36 4.63
C VAL A 227 5.81 -5.39 5.72
N ASP A 228 4.87 -4.98 6.56
CA ASP A 228 5.07 -4.11 7.73
C ASP A 228 4.86 -4.90 9.03
N TRP A 229 5.97 -5.40 9.62
CA TRP A 229 5.99 -6.35 10.74
C TRP A 229 5.06 -5.98 11.90
N ASP A 230 5.03 -4.70 12.25
CA ASP A 230 4.41 -4.20 13.49
C ASP A 230 2.95 -3.77 13.29
N SER A 231 2.44 -3.86 12.06
CA SER A 231 1.11 -3.39 11.67
C SER A 231 0.04 -4.46 11.89
N LEU A 232 -1.20 -4.01 12.20
CA LEU A 232 -2.40 -4.87 12.13
C LEU A 232 -2.87 -5.15 10.70
N THR A 233 -2.14 -4.61 9.73
CA THR A 233 -2.29 -4.92 8.30
C THR A 233 -0.90 -5.11 7.70
N PRO A 234 -0.18 -6.19 8.09
CA PRO A 234 1.23 -6.33 7.77
C PRO A 234 1.44 -6.57 6.28
N PHE A 235 0.60 -7.39 5.64
CA PHE A 235 0.71 -7.70 4.22
C PHE A 235 -0.07 -6.71 3.36
N ARG A 236 0.58 -6.25 2.29
CA ARG A 236 -0.07 -5.55 1.19
C ARG A 236 0.64 -5.83 -0.13
N PHE A 237 -0.07 -5.77 -1.23
CA PHE A 237 0.55 -5.88 -2.55
C PHE A 237 0.09 -4.78 -3.50
N ARG A 238 0.88 -4.59 -4.56
CA ARG A 238 0.52 -3.84 -5.77
C ARG A 238 0.62 -4.77 -6.97
N LEU A 239 -0.48 -4.91 -7.70
CA LEU A 239 -0.50 -5.73 -8.89
C LEU A 239 0.17 -5.00 -10.06
N GLN A 240 0.93 -5.75 -10.86
CA GLN A 240 1.43 -5.27 -12.14
C GLN A 240 0.30 -5.30 -13.18
N ASN A 241 0.12 -4.20 -13.90
CA ASN A 241 -0.87 -4.13 -14.99
C ASN A 241 -0.31 -4.73 -16.30
N SER A 242 -1.07 -4.64 -17.40
CA SER A 242 -0.61 -5.10 -18.72
C SER A 242 0.49 -4.24 -19.36
N GLY A 243 0.72 -3.04 -18.85
CA GLY A 243 1.76 -2.12 -19.29
C GLY A 243 3.00 -2.11 -18.41
N GLY A 244 3.13 -3.05 -17.46
CA GLY A 244 4.31 -3.13 -16.60
C GLY A 244 4.32 -2.19 -15.40
N GLN A 245 3.19 -1.57 -15.05
CA GLN A 245 3.13 -0.64 -13.92
C GLN A 245 2.42 -1.22 -12.72
N LEU A 246 2.83 -0.76 -11.54
CA LEU A 246 2.21 -1.12 -10.28
C LEU A 246 0.93 -0.31 -10.04
N GLY A 247 -0.16 -1.01 -9.77
CA GLY A 247 -1.43 -0.44 -9.34
C GLY A 247 -1.42 0.05 -7.88
N PRO A 248 -2.60 0.39 -7.32
CA PRO A 248 -2.74 0.81 -5.94
C PRO A 248 -2.40 -0.32 -4.94
N GLU A 249 -2.11 0.07 -3.70
CA GLU A 249 -1.90 -0.86 -2.59
C GLU A 249 -3.22 -1.45 -2.09
N ILE A 250 -3.20 -2.75 -1.84
CA ILE A 250 -4.29 -3.54 -1.28
C ILE A 250 -3.84 -4.14 0.05
N TYR A 251 -4.57 -3.84 1.12
CA TYR A 251 -4.22 -4.20 2.50
C TYR A 251 -5.01 -5.38 3.04
N PHE A 252 -4.37 -6.19 3.88
CA PHE A 252 -4.98 -7.35 4.54
C PHE A 252 -4.83 -7.27 6.04
N LYS A 253 -5.95 -7.35 6.77
CA LYS A 253 -5.95 -7.32 8.23
C LYS A 253 -5.59 -8.69 8.78
N THR A 254 -4.46 -8.76 9.48
CA THR A 254 -4.00 -9.95 10.21
C THR A 254 -3.35 -9.52 11.53
N GLN A 255 -2.83 -10.47 12.31
CA GLN A 255 -1.99 -10.11 13.45
C GLN A 255 -0.62 -9.62 12.97
N PRO A 256 0.10 -8.80 13.77
CA PRO A 256 1.49 -8.45 13.51
C PRO A 256 2.36 -9.71 13.44
N VAL A 257 3.38 -9.68 12.59
CA VAL A 257 4.26 -10.83 12.29
C VAL A 257 5.72 -10.43 12.47
N HIS A 258 6.61 -11.38 12.81
CA HIS A 258 8.06 -11.12 12.88
C HIS A 258 8.87 -11.89 11.84
N SER A 259 8.26 -12.87 11.17
CA SER A 259 8.84 -13.57 10.04
C SER A 259 7.74 -14.01 9.07
N TYR A 260 8.09 -14.06 7.79
CA TYR A 260 7.28 -14.70 6.75
C TYR A 260 8.17 -15.26 5.64
N VAL A 261 7.61 -16.19 4.88
CA VAL A 261 8.06 -16.53 3.53
C VAL A 261 6.83 -16.53 2.62
N ALA A 262 6.92 -15.88 1.46
CA ALA A 262 5.92 -16.02 0.41
C ALA A 262 6.54 -16.79 -0.75
N ASP A 263 5.98 -17.93 -1.12
CA ASP A 263 6.57 -18.79 -2.14
C ASP A 263 5.51 -19.68 -2.79
N ASN A 264 5.82 -20.19 -3.97
CA ASN A 264 5.10 -21.26 -4.60
C ASN A 264 5.52 -22.60 -3.98
N LEU A 265 4.67 -23.14 -3.11
CA LEU A 265 4.92 -24.38 -2.40
C LEU A 265 4.50 -25.63 -3.18
N GLU A 266 3.78 -25.49 -4.28
CA GLU A 266 3.15 -26.60 -5.00
C GLU A 266 3.68 -26.84 -6.43
N GLY A 267 4.61 -26.02 -6.89
CA GLY A 267 5.13 -26.08 -8.26
C GLY A 267 4.13 -25.61 -9.33
N ASN A 268 3.04 -24.94 -8.94
CA ASN A 268 2.06 -24.31 -9.84
C ASN A 268 2.29 -22.77 -9.88
N SER A 269 1.29 -21.93 -10.12
CA SER A 269 1.45 -20.46 -10.04
C SER A 269 0.90 -19.85 -8.75
N ASN A 270 0.48 -20.67 -7.79
CA ASN A 270 -0.12 -20.19 -6.56
C ASN A 270 0.95 -19.74 -5.58
N LEU A 271 0.89 -18.47 -5.18
CA LEU A 271 1.68 -17.95 -4.08
C LEU A 271 1.01 -18.25 -2.73
N PHE A 272 1.77 -18.86 -1.82
CA PHE A 272 1.37 -19.07 -0.43
C PHE A 272 2.21 -18.17 0.46
N VAL A 273 1.60 -17.65 1.54
CA VAL A 273 2.27 -16.87 2.56
C VAL A 273 2.29 -17.68 3.84
N VAL A 274 3.48 -18.06 4.30
CA VAL A 274 3.68 -18.63 5.64
C VAL A 274 4.19 -17.51 6.53
N SER A 275 3.51 -17.26 7.65
CA SER A 275 3.87 -16.16 8.57
C SER A 275 3.90 -16.64 10.00
N ILE A 276 4.70 -16.00 10.85
CA ILE A 276 4.79 -16.27 12.28
C ILE A 276 4.32 -15.03 13.05
N ALA A 277 3.27 -15.19 13.85
CA ALA A 277 2.65 -14.08 14.56
C ALA A 277 3.45 -13.68 15.81
N GLN A 278 3.67 -12.37 16.00
CA GLN A 278 4.42 -11.83 17.16
C GLN A 278 3.76 -12.14 18.51
N SER A 279 2.43 -12.28 18.53
CA SER A 279 1.67 -12.37 19.79
C SER A 279 1.60 -13.79 20.35
N SER A 280 1.74 -14.79 19.49
CA SER A 280 1.46 -16.20 19.81
C SER A 280 2.55 -17.16 19.38
N ASP A 281 3.54 -16.68 18.60
CA ASP A 281 4.61 -17.48 17.99
C ASP A 281 4.10 -18.62 17.11
N ARG A 282 2.81 -18.59 16.76
CA ARG A 282 2.15 -19.58 15.92
C ARG A 282 2.41 -19.25 14.45
N ALA A 283 2.81 -20.27 13.71
CA ALA A 283 2.92 -20.18 12.27
C ALA A 283 1.54 -20.38 11.61
N GLU A 284 1.26 -19.65 10.54
CA GLU A 284 0.05 -19.76 9.74
C GLU A 284 0.41 -19.76 8.26
N ILE A 285 -0.22 -20.65 7.49
CA ILE A 285 -0.17 -20.61 6.03
C ILE A 285 -1.48 -20.05 5.48
N SER A 286 -1.34 -19.08 4.59
CA SER A 286 -2.44 -18.33 4.00
C SER A 286 -2.24 -18.17 2.49
N GLN A 287 -3.33 -17.91 1.77
CA GLN A 287 -3.32 -17.67 0.32
C GLN A 287 -4.19 -16.46 -0.04
N PHE A 288 -3.70 -15.63 -0.96
CA PHE A 288 -4.50 -14.56 -1.55
C PHE A 288 -5.56 -15.15 -2.47
N THR A 289 -6.84 -14.87 -2.19
CA THR A 289 -7.98 -15.39 -2.95
C THR A 289 -8.97 -14.28 -3.25
N ARG A 290 -9.69 -14.40 -4.38
CA ARG A 290 -10.79 -13.50 -4.73
C ARG A 290 -12.11 -14.05 -4.20
N ARG A 291 -12.95 -13.15 -3.69
CA ARG A 291 -14.33 -13.46 -3.31
C ARG A 291 -15.27 -12.29 -3.59
N PRO A 292 -16.58 -12.52 -3.78
CA PRO A 292 -17.54 -11.44 -3.90
C PRO A 292 -17.53 -10.52 -2.67
N ALA A 293 -17.65 -9.22 -2.92
CA ALA A 293 -17.79 -8.23 -1.85
C ALA A 293 -19.06 -8.48 -1.01
N GLU A 294 -18.96 -8.22 0.29
CA GLU A 294 -20.09 -8.32 1.21
C GLU A 294 -21.02 -7.11 1.12
N ALA A 295 -22.30 -7.29 1.46
CA ALA A 295 -23.25 -6.19 1.47
C ALA A 295 -22.95 -5.16 2.58
N LEU A 296 -22.87 -3.87 2.20
CA LEU A 296 -22.83 -2.74 3.12
C LEU A 296 -24.23 -2.32 3.57
N SER A 297 -25.21 -2.31 2.66
CA SER A 297 -26.59 -1.89 2.94
C SER A 297 -27.48 -3.06 3.40
N GLN A 298 -28.49 -2.75 4.24
CA GLN A 298 -29.47 -3.71 4.74
C GLN A 298 -30.61 -4.02 3.73
N ASN A 299 -30.82 -3.19 2.69
CA ASN A 299 -31.89 -3.37 1.72
C ASN A 299 -31.48 -4.34 0.61
N GLY A 300 -31.85 -5.60 0.77
CA GLY A 300 -31.44 -6.74 -0.07
C GLY A 300 -31.53 -6.54 -1.59
N THR A 301 -30.57 -7.18 -2.26
CA THR A 301 -30.44 -7.41 -3.71
C THR A 301 -30.11 -6.24 -4.64
N ASN A 302 -30.13 -4.98 -4.20
CA ASN A 302 -29.65 -3.82 -4.99
C ASN A 302 -28.86 -2.77 -4.15
N GLY A 303 -28.33 -3.15 -2.99
CA GLY A 303 -27.58 -2.27 -2.09
C GLY A 303 -26.07 -2.22 -2.37
N PHE A 304 -25.37 -1.24 -1.81
CA PHE A 304 -23.90 -1.14 -1.91
C PHE A 304 -23.20 -2.38 -1.36
N LEU A 305 -22.12 -2.79 -2.01
CA LEU A 305 -21.18 -3.79 -1.52
C LEU A 305 -19.92 -3.12 -0.98
N LYS A 306 -19.20 -3.79 -0.08
CA LYS A 306 -17.90 -3.35 0.42
C LYS A 306 -16.84 -3.82 -0.57
N GLY A 307 -16.65 -3.06 -1.65
CA GLY A 307 -15.59 -3.34 -2.62
C GLY A 307 -14.19 -3.19 -2.02
N GLN A 308 -13.18 -3.46 -2.83
CA GLN A 308 -11.80 -3.47 -2.37
C GLN A 308 -11.32 -2.04 -2.11
N PHE A 309 -11.04 -1.71 -0.84
CA PHE A 309 -10.38 -0.45 -0.49
C PHE A 309 -8.99 -0.42 -1.12
N GLN A 310 -8.70 0.65 -1.86
CA GLN A 310 -7.49 0.84 -2.64
C GLN A 310 -6.80 2.13 -2.23
N ILE A 311 -5.49 2.08 -2.07
CA ILE A 311 -4.67 3.22 -1.68
C ILE A 311 -3.66 3.51 -2.78
N LEU A 312 -3.62 4.74 -3.25
CA LEU A 312 -2.59 5.29 -4.11
C LEU A 312 -1.73 6.27 -3.29
N PRO A 313 -0.58 5.82 -2.78
CA PRO A 313 0.39 6.70 -2.14
C PRO A 313 0.92 7.72 -3.14
N LEU A 314 1.06 8.97 -2.69
CA LEU A 314 1.54 10.08 -3.49
C LEU A 314 2.93 10.51 -3.03
N ASN A 315 3.64 11.27 -3.86
CA ASN A 315 4.90 11.89 -3.45
C ASN A 315 4.70 12.68 -2.16
N LYS A 316 5.64 12.54 -1.22
CA LYS A 316 5.54 13.22 0.07
C LYS A 316 5.78 14.73 -0.10
N THR A 317 4.89 15.54 0.48
CA THR A 317 5.00 16.99 0.55
C THR A 317 4.85 17.46 1.99
N ASP A 318 5.61 18.49 2.35
CA ASP A 318 5.48 19.20 3.64
C ASP A 318 4.67 20.49 3.49
N ALA A 319 4.19 20.80 2.28
CA ALA A 319 3.28 21.92 2.06
C ALA A 319 2.02 21.77 2.92
N ALA A 320 1.57 22.88 3.51
CA ALA A 320 0.43 22.87 4.41
C ALA A 320 -0.86 22.34 3.75
N ARG A 321 -1.00 22.56 2.45
CA ARG A 321 -2.10 22.09 1.60
C ARG A 321 -1.56 21.68 0.24
N ARG A 322 -2.23 20.71 -0.38
CA ARG A 322 -1.99 20.24 -1.75
C ARG A 322 -3.31 20.25 -2.51
N GLY A 323 -3.28 20.70 -3.76
CA GLY A 323 -4.44 20.55 -4.64
C GLY A 323 -4.58 19.11 -5.11
N ILE A 324 -5.71 18.46 -4.81
CA ILE A 324 -6.06 17.13 -5.33
C ILE A 324 -7.53 17.16 -5.75
N LEU A 325 -7.86 16.60 -6.91
CA LEU A 325 -9.21 16.61 -7.46
C LEU A 325 -9.46 15.37 -8.30
N TRP A 326 -10.68 14.83 -8.23
CA TRP A 326 -11.17 13.96 -9.30
C TRP A 326 -12.14 14.70 -10.21
N ALA A 327 -11.87 14.69 -11.50
CA ALA A 327 -12.71 15.34 -12.51
C ALA A 327 -12.40 14.77 -13.89
N ASP A 328 -13.40 14.70 -14.75
CA ASP A 328 -13.18 14.40 -16.17
C ASP A 328 -12.49 15.60 -16.79
N VAL A 329 -11.20 15.48 -17.14
CA VAL A 329 -10.41 16.60 -17.67
C VAL A 329 -10.01 16.41 -19.11
N ASN A 330 -10.16 15.19 -19.64
CA ASN A 330 -9.92 14.88 -21.05
C ASN A 330 -11.22 14.84 -21.89
N GLY A 331 -12.39 14.91 -21.25
CA GLY A 331 -13.72 14.92 -21.87
C GLY A 331 -14.23 13.52 -22.26
N ASP A 332 -13.71 12.45 -21.66
CA ASP A 332 -14.07 11.07 -22.00
C ASP A 332 -15.25 10.50 -21.20
N GLY A 333 -15.81 11.31 -20.29
CA GLY A 333 -16.93 10.97 -19.41
C GLY A 333 -16.54 10.24 -18.13
N ARG A 334 -15.25 9.97 -17.88
CA ARG A 334 -14.74 9.35 -16.66
C ARG A 334 -13.89 10.35 -15.87
N PRO A 335 -14.08 10.45 -14.54
CA PRO A 335 -13.26 11.35 -13.74
C PRO A 335 -11.82 10.84 -13.60
N ASP A 336 -10.85 11.68 -13.96
CA ASP A 336 -9.42 11.44 -13.77
C ASP A 336 -8.96 11.98 -12.42
N LEU A 337 -7.82 11.50 -11.91
CA LEU A 337 -7.22 12.02 -10.67
C LEU A 337 -6.11 13.02 -11.00
N LEU A 338 -6.23 14.24 -10.48
CA LEU A 338 -5.24 15.31 -10.60
C LEU A 338 -4.59 15.56 -9.24
N VAL A 339 -3.26 15.59 -9.22
CA VAL A 339 -2.45 15.78 -8.02
C VAL A 339 -1.42 16.89 -8.27
N ALA A 340 -1.54 18.01 -7.57
CA ALA A 340 -0.52 19.04 -7.58
C ALA A 340 0.73 18.57 -6.82
N GLU A 341 1.91 18.93 -7.30
CA GLU A 341 3.21 18.67 -6.68
C GLU A 341 3.82 20.04 -6.28
N PRO A 342 3.48 20.55 -5.08
CA PRO A 342 3.69 21.95 -4.72
C PRO A 342 5.16 22.38 -4.77
N GLU A 343 6.08 21.50 -4.40
CA GLU A 343 7.53 21.77 -4.35
C GLU A 343 8.19 21.76 -5.72
N SER A 344 7.77 20.87 -6.63
CA SER A 344 8.36 20.76 -7.97
C SER A 344 7.71 21.67 -9.00
N GLY A 345 6.56 22.28 -8.67
CA GLY A 345 5.80 23.09 -9.64
C GLY A 345 5.27 22.23 -10.78
N GLN A 346 4.78 21.03 -10.45
CA GLN A 346 4.20 20.10 -11.41
C GLN A 346 2.78 19.71 -11.01
N ILE A 347 2.05 19.14 -11.97
CA ILE A 347 0.80 18.43 -11.74
C ILE A 347 0.92 17.03 -12.34
N SER A 348 0.61 16.03 -11.54
CA SER A 348 0.52 14.63 -11.93
C SER A 348 -0.94 14.33 -12.29
N VAL A 349 -1.18 13.80 -13.49
CA VAL A 349 -2.52 13.44 -13.97
C VAL A 349 -2.59 11.94 -14.22
N TYR A 350 -3.48 11.28 -13.50
CA TYR A 350 -3.76 9.85 -13.61
C TYR A 350 -5.07 9.67 -14.38
N LEU A 351 -4.98 9.31 -15.66
CA LEU A 351 -6.15 9.15 -16.52
C LEU A 351 -6.90 7.86 -16.20
N GLN A 352 -8.22 7.95 -16.04
CA GLN A 352 -9.06 6.80 -15.74
C GLN A 352 -9.31 5.95 -16.98
N GLN A 353 -9.03 4.66 -16.87
CA GLN A 353 -9.31 3.68 -17.91
C GLN A 353 -10.78 3.24 -17.89
N PRO A 354 -11.31 2.66 -18.99
CA PRO A 354 -12.70 2.20 -19.06
C PRO A 354 -13.11 1.16 -18.00
N ASP A 355 -12.16 0.43 -17.42
CA ASP A 355 -12.38 -0.54 -16.35
C ASP A 355 -12.31 0.08 -14.94
N GLY A 356 -12.04 1.38 -14.83
CA GLY A 356 -11.92 2.13 -13.59
C GLY A 356 -10.52 2.14 -12.98
N SER A 357 -9.55 1.43 -13.58
CA SER A 357 -8.14 1.56 -13.20
C SER A 357 -7.57 2.93 -13.60
N LEU A 358 -6.46 3.32 -12.96
CA LEU A 358 -5.74 4.53 -13.33
C LEU A 358 -4.54 4.16 -14.20
N ALA A 359 -4.36 4.89 -15.30
CA ALA A 359 -3.11 4.88 -16.05
C ALA A 359 -1.97 5.48 -15.23
N PRO A 360 -0.72 5.26 -15.64
CA PRO A 360 0.44 5.96 -15.08
C PRO A 360 0.23 7.47 -15.02
N PRO A 361 0.81 8.13 -14.01
CA PRO A 361 0.78 9.57 -13.98
C PRO A 361 1.59 10.14 -15.14
N GLU A 362 0.96 11.03 -15.90
CA GLU A 362 1.69 11.99 -16.73
C GLU A 362 1.93 13.27 -15.93
N THR A 363 3.18 13.76 -15.93
CA THR A 363 3.55 14.98 -15.21
C THR A 363 3.69 16.17 -16.14
N PHE A 364 3.10 17.30 -15.75
CA PHE A 364 3.12 18.54 -16.52
C PHE A 364 3.61 19.70 -15.67
N PRO A 365 4.46 20.60 -16.20
CA PRO A 365 4.85 21.83 -15.51
C PRO A 365 3.64 22.74 -15.23
N THR A 366 3.62 23.35 -14.04
CA THR A 366 2.57 24.27 -13.58
C THR A 366 3.13 25.30 -12.61
N LEU A 367 2.26 26.04 -11.92
CA LEU A 367 2.65 26.98 -10.86
C LEU A 367 3.22 26.23 -9.65
N ALA A 368 4.22 26.80 -8.98
CA ALA A 368 4.71 26.28 -7.70
C ALA A 368 3.67 26.53 -6.59
N GLY A 369 3.62 25.66 -5.58
CA GLY A 369 2.78 25.87 -4.40
C GLY A 369 1.27 25.79 -4.66
N VAL A 370 0.83 25.06 -5.70
CA VAL A 370 -0.60 24.90 -6.00
C VAL A 370 -1.30 24.16 -4.85
N ASN A 371 -2.27 24.83 -4.23
CA ASN A 371 -2.96 24.34 -3.04
C ASN A 371 -4.47 24.12 -3.25
N GLN A 372 -5.03 24.54 -4.38
CA GLN A 372 -6.42 24.26 -4.75
C GLN A 372 -6.54 24.00 -6.26
N LEU A 373 -7.31 22.97 -6.62
CA LEU A 373 -7.69 22.63 -7.99
C LEU A 373 -9.21 22.70 -8.15
N VAL A 374 -9.68 23.20 -9.29
CA VAL A 374 -11.10 23.14 -9.69
C VAL A 374 -11.14 22.84 -11.19
N ALA A 375 -12.02 21.94 -11.62
CA ALA A 375 -12.26 21.67 -13.04
C ALA A 375 -13.71 22.00 -13.40
N ALA A 376 -13.91 22.66 -14.53
CA ALA A 376 -15.24 22.94 -15.07
C ALA A 376 -15.16 23.24 -16.58
N ASP A 377 -16.19 22.86 -17.33
CA ASP A 377 -16.40 23.33 -18.70
C ASP A 377 -16.80 24.82 -18.68
N TRP A 378 -15.80 25.68 -18.48
CA TRP A 378 -15.98 27.11 -18.20
C TRP A 378 -16.46 27.84 -19.44
N ASN A 379 -16.00 27.39 -20.61
CA ASN A 379 -16.35 28.00 -21.88
C ASN A 379 -17.58 27.34 -22.56
N GLY A 380 -18.02 26.16 -22.11
CA GLY A 380 -19.18 25.44 -22.64
C GLY A 380 -18.92 24.67 -23.94
N ASP A 381 -17.69 24.20 -24.17
CA ASP A 381 -17.29 23.42 -25.35
C ASP A 381 -17.27 21.91 -25.11
N GLY A 382 -17.60 21.46 -23.89
CA GLY A 382 -17.54 20.06 -23.49
C GLY A 382 -16.14 19.57 -23.09
N HIS A 383 -15.13 20.44 -23.06
CA HIS A 383 -13.76 20.11 -22.63
C HIS A 383 -13.39 20.93 -21.39
N PRO A 384 -13.40 20.32 -20.19
CA PRO A 384 -13.20 21.06 -18.95
C PRO A 384 -11.85 21.79 -18.87
N GLU A 385 -11.91 23.05 -18.42
CA GLU A 385 -10.75 23.81 -18.00
C GLU A 385 -10.37 23.46 -16.55
N ILE A 386 -9.07 23.39 -16.28
CA ILE A 386 -8.47 23.17 -14.97
C ILE A 386 -7.94 24.50 -14.45
N PHE A 387 -8.43 24.91 -13.29
CA PHE A 387 -8.00 26.08 -12.55
C PHE A 387 -7.06 25.65 -11.41
N LEU A 388 -5.93 26.34 -11.30
CA LEU A 388 -4.91 26.07 -10.29
C LEU A 388 -4.66 27.34 -9.48
N LEU A 389 -5.00 27.32 -8.19
CA LEU A 389 -4.69 28.42 -7.28
C LEU A 389 -3.34 28.16 -6.64
N SER A 390 -2.43 29.11 -6.76
CA SER A 390 -1.18 29.14 -6.02
C SER A 390 -1.15 30.36 -5.10
N GLU A 391 -1.16 30.10 -3.79
CA GLU A 391 -0.96 31.15 -2.80
C GLU A 391 0.48 31.69 -2.78
N ASN A 392 1.45 30.83 -3.09
CA ASN A 392 2.88 31.17 -3.12
C ASN A 392 3.17 32.14 -4.26
N GLU A 393 2.64 31.86 -5.45
CA GLU A 393 2.77 32.74 -6.62
C GLU A 393 1.72 33.86 -6.64
N ARG A 394 0.76 33.83 -5.71
CA ARG A 394 -0.34 34.80 -5.61
C ARG A 394 -1.14 34.90 -6.91
N ALA A 395 -1.38 33.75 -7.55
CA ALA A 395 -1.98 33.68 -8.87
C ALA A 395 -2.98 32.53 -9.00
N ILE A 396 -3.86 32.66 -10.00
CA ILE A 396 -4.66 31.54 -10.52
C ILE A 396 -4.22 31.30 -11.95
N GLY A 397 -3.79 30.08 -12.25
CA GLY A 397 -3.58 29.59 -13.60
C GLY A 397 -4.82 28.89 -14.13
N VAL A 398 -5.06 28.97 -15.44
CA VAL A 398 -6.05 28.15 -16.13
C VAL A 398 -5.38 27.43 -17.31
N THR A 399 -5.67 26.14 -17.45
CA THR A 399 -5.19 25.30 -18.55
C THR A 399 -6.26 24.27 -18.92
N LYS A 400 -6.05 23.56 -20.04
CA LYS A 400 -6.89 22.44 -20.46
C LYS A 400 -6.11 21.51 -21.37
N PHE A 401 -6.54 20.26 -21.47
CA PHE A 401 -5.95 19.33 -22.41
C PHE A 401 -6.09 19.86 -23.85
N ASP A 402 -4.97 19.85 -24.58
CA ASP A 402 -4.98 20.14 -26.00
C ASP A 402 -5.39 18.91 -26.82
N LYS A 403 -5.52 19.09 -28.14
CA LYS A 403 -5.94 18.01 -29.05
C LYS A 403 -4.96 16.84 -29.13
N SER A 404 -3.73 17.01 -28.65
CA SER A 404 -2.71 15.96 -28.58
C SER A 404 -2.67 15.25 -27.23
N GLY A 405 -3.57 15.60 -26.30
CA GLY A 405 -3.57 15.04 -24.95
C GLY A 405 -2.51 15.63 -24.04
N ARG A 406 -1.95 16.80 -24.38
CA ARG A 406 -0.95 17.49 -23.54
C ARG A 406 -1.61 18.59 -22.71
N LEU A 407 -1.08 18.82 -21.51
CA LEU A 407 -1.43 19.98 -20.70
C LEU A 407 -0.39 21.10 -20.90
N PRO A 408 -0.74 22.21 -21.58
CA PRO A 408 0.14 23.36 -21.69
C PRO A 408 0.30 24.07 -20.34
N PHE A 409 1.39 24.84 -20.20
CA PHE A 409 1.60 25.66 -19.01
C PHE A 409 0.42 26.61 -18.78
N PRO A 410 -0.07 26.78 -17.54
CA PRO A 410 -1.26 27.56 -17.28
C PRO A 410 -1.14 29.03 -17.70
N THR A 411 -2.21 29.54 -18.32
CA THR A 411 -2.35 30.97 -18.56
C THR A 411 -2.82 31.64 -17.27
N LEU A 412 -2.15 32.71 -16.85
CA LEU A 412 -2.54 33.42 -15.63
C LEU A 412 -3.85 34.17 -15.83
N VAL A 413 -4.75 34.04 -14.87
CA VAL A 413 -5.97 34.83 -14.78
C VAL A 413 -5.62 36.20 -14.17
N PRO A 414 -5.87 37.32 -14.86
CA PRO A 414 -5.69 38.65 -14.28
C PRO A 414 -6.54 38.85 -13.03
N LEU A 415 -5.90 39.08 -11.89
CA LEU A 415 -6.50 39.30 -10.57
C LEU A 415 -6.09 40.68 -10.03
N ASP A 416 -6.97 41.33 -9.27
CA ASP A 416 -6.63 42.53 -8.50
C ASP A 416 -6.46 42.20 -7.00
N GLY A 417 -5.32 41.58 -6.65
CA GLY A 417 -4.99 41.14 -5.29
C GLY A 417 -4.52 39.68 -5.21
N LYS A 418 -4.11 39.25 -4.02
CA LYS A 418 -3.75 37.84 -3.74
C LYS A 418 -5.03 36.99 -3.72
N PRO A 419 -5.15 35.92 -4.52
CA PRO A 419 -6.27 34.99 -4.40
C PRO A 419 -6.16 34.19 -3.10
N LEU A 420 -7.29 34.02 -2.42
CA LEU A 420 -7.39 33.26 -1.16
C LEU A 420 -8.09 31.92 -1.34
N VAL A 421 -9.15 31.91 -2.14
CA VAL A 421 -9.96 30.73 -2.44
C VAL A 421 -10.71 30.97 -3.75
N MET A 422 -10.99 29.89 -4.48
CA MET A 422 -11.77 29.93 -5.72
C MET A 422 -12.88 28.89 -5.76
N ALA A 423 -13.85 29.13 -6.64
CA ALA A 423 -14.87 28.18 -7.06
C ALA A 423 -15.24 28.45 -8.51
N VAL A 424 -15.70 27.45 -9.24
CA VAL A 424 -16.19 27.61 -10.62
C VAL A 424 -17.54 26.93 -10.73
N GLY A 425 -18.55 27.67 -11.19
CA GLY A 425 -19.91 27.14 -11.30
C GLY A 425 -20.86 28.09 -12.00
N ALA A 426 -21.98 27.56 -12.48
CA ALA A 426 -23.03 28.36 -13.07
C ALA A 426 -23.76 29.17 -11.99
N LEU A 427 -23.74 30.49 -12.11
CA LEU A 427 -24.40 31.38 -11.14
C LEU A 427 -25.93 31.46 -11.36
N LYS A 428 -26.41 31.04 -12.53
CA LYS A 428 -27.83 30.99 -12.89
C LYS A 428 -28.11 29.70 -13.64
N PRO A 429 -29.33 29.14 -13.54
CA PRO A 429 -29.71 27.96 -14.31
C PRO A 429 -29.46 28.14 -15.81
N GLY A 430 -28.77 27.19 -16.43
CA GLY A 430 -28.43 27.21 -17.87
C GLY A 430 -27.36 28.21 -18.29
N ALA A 431 -26.77 28.98 -17.37
CA ALA A 431 -25.64 29.86 -17.69
C ALA A 431 -24.33 29.08 -17.75
N LYS A 432 -23.38 29.56 -18.57
CA LYS A 432 -22.00 29.08 -18.54
C LYS A 432 -21.37 29.34 -17.17
N PRO A 433 -20.46 28.47 -16.68
CA PRO A 433 -19.80 28.68 -15.40
C PRO A 433 -19.05 30.02 -15.32
N SER A 434 -18.91 30.54 -14.12
CA SER A 434 -18.08 31.70 -13.81
C SER A 434 -17.03 31.32 -12.76
N LEU A 435 -15.80 31.79 -12.96
CA LEU A 435 -14.76 31.72 -11.95
C LEU A 435 -15.06 32.76 -10.87
N CYS A 436 -15.26 32.30 -9.64
CA CYS A 436 -15.53 33.09 -8.46
C CYS A 436 -14.28 33.05 -7.56
N VAL A 437 -13.73 34.19 -7.19
CA VAL A 437 -12.49 34.28 -6.42
C VAL A 437 -12.64 35.32 -5.33
N ILE A 438 -12.24 34.98 -4.11
CA ILE A 438 -12.03 35.98 -3.06
C ILE A 438 -10.57 36.39 -3.10
N VAL A 439 -10.32 37.69 -3.31
CA VAL A 439 -8.97 38.26 -3.35
C VAL A 439 -8.75 39.22 -2.18
N ASP A 440 -7.51 39.29 -1.72
CA ASP A 440 -7.02 40.28 -0.78
C ASP A 440 -6.14 41.32 -1.45
N LYS A 441 -6.44 42.59 -1.21
CA LYS A 441 -5.58 43.70 -1.60
C LYS A 441 -5.42 44.63 -0.41
N ASP A 442 -4.22 44.63 0.16
CA ASP A 442 -3.84 45.44 1.32
C ASP A 442 -4.80 45.24 2.51
N GLY A 443 -5.21 43.99 2.77
CA GLY A 443 -6.14 43.65 3.85
C GLY A 443 -7.61 43.97 3.56
N ARG A 444 -7.95 44.42 2.35
CA ARG A 444 -9.34 44.59 1.88
C ARG A 444 -9.72 43.42 0.99
N ARG A 445 -10.83 42.76 1.32
CA ARG A 445 -11.35 41.62 0.56
C ARG A 445 -12.30 42.08 -0.54
N SER A 446 -12.26 41.40 -1.68
CA SER A 446 -13.26 41.57 -2.73
C SER A 446 -13.61 40.24 -3.39
N LEU A 447 -14.86 40.10 -3.82
CA LEU A 447 -15.31 39.02 -4.69
C LEU A 447 -15.03 39.44 -6.13
N MET A 448 -14.32 38.61 -6.85
CA MET A 448 -14.06 38.74 -8.27
C MET A 448 -14.78 37.62 -9.02
N LEU A 449 -15.56 38.00 -10.03
CA LEU A 449 -16.26 37.10 -10.94
C LEU A 449 -15.70 37.27 -12.34
N ARG A 450 -15.36 36.15 -12.97
CA ARG A 450 -14.84 36.12 -14.34
C ARG A 450 -15.55 35.08 -15.19
N THR A 451 -16.02 35.50 -16.35
CA THR A 451 -16.54 34.61 -17.40
C THR A 451 -15.43 34.24 -18.39
N ALA A 452 -15.62 33.13 -19.12
CA ALA A 452 -14.64 32.63 -20.09
C ALA A 452 -14.32 33.62 -21.22
N ASP A 453 -15.26 34.51 -21.57
CA ASP A 453 -15.05 35.60 -22.55
C ASP A 453 -14.22 36.77 -21.99
N GLY A 454 -13.72 36.66 -20.76
CA GLY A 454 -12.85 37.64 -20.12
C GLY A 454 -13.58 38.80 -19.45
N LYS A 455 -14.92 38.82 -19.43
CA LYS A 455 -15.66 39.84 -18.68
C LYS A 455 -15.41 39.66 -17.18
N MET A 456 -15.22 40.80 -16.52
CA MET A 456 -14.84 40.89 -15.13
C MET A 456 -15.87 41.71 -14.36
N ARG A 457 -16.30 41.21 -13.20
CA ARG A 457 -17.04 41.99 -12.20
C ARG A 457 -16.36 41.85 -10.85
N ALA A 458 -16.04 42.97 -10.22
CA ALA A 458 -15.52 43.00 -8.86
C ALA A 458 -16.58 43.61 -7.92
N GLN A 459 -16.74 43.00 -6.75
CA GLN A 459 -17.58 43.50 -5.67
C GLN A 459 -16.72 43.62 -4.42
N LYS A 460 -16.66 44.82 -3.85
CA LYS A 460 -16.01 45.02 -2.54
C LYS A 460 -16.81 44.27 -1.47
N LEU A 461 -16.10 43.56 -0.61
CA LEU A 461 -16.70 42.90 0.55
C LEU A 461 -16.50 43.76 1.80
N SER A 462 -17.20 43.43 2.88
CA SER A 462 -17.16 44.15 4.14
C SER A 462 -15.72 44.32 4.65
N GLU A 463 -15.40 45.51 5.17
CA GLU A 463 -14.08 45.77 5.76
C GLU A 463 -13.82 44.92 7.02
N SER A 464 -14.88 44.40 7.66
CA SER A 464 -14.80 43.47 8.79
C SER A 464 -14.39 42.05 8.38
N PHE A 465 -14.46 41.69 7.09
CA PHE A 465 -14.06 40.38 6.63
C PHE A 465 -12.52 40.26 6.62
N LYS A 466 -11.97 39.73 7.72
CA LYS A 466 -10.52 39.51 7.89
C LYS A 466 -10.11 38.04 7.94
N GLY A 467 -11.04 37.13 8.19
CA GLY A 467 -10.80 35.68 8.21
C GLY A 467 -10.14 35.16 6.92
N ASN A 468 -9.44 34.03 7.04
CA ASN A 468 -8.81 33.35 5.92
C ASN A 468 -9.70 32.19 5.47
N PRO A 469 -10.40 32.32 4.34
CA PRO A 469 -11.28 31.26 3.86
C PRO A 469 -10.47 30.04 3.43
N THR A 470 -11.02 28.86 3.67
CA THR A 470 -10.46 27.59 3.19
C THR A 470 -11.29 27.00 2.06
N THR A 471 -12.59 27.33 2.01
CA THR A 471 -13.52 26.77 1.04
C THR A 471 -14.43 27.88 0.50
N LEU A 472 -14.66 27.86 -0.81
CA LEU A 472 -15.66 28.63 -1.52
C LEU A 472 -16.48 27.65 -2.35
N ALA A 473 -17.80 27.74 -2.29
CA ALA A 473 -18.68 26.90 -3.07
C ALA A 473 -19.79 27.70 -3.73
N VAL A 474 -20.19 27.27 -4.92
CA VAL A 474 -21.36 27.77 -5.64
C VAL A 474 -22.54 26.87 -5.30
N HIS A 475 -23.54 27.39 -4.59
CA HIS A 475 -24.68 26.60 -4.13
C HIS A 475 -25.90 27.50 -3.89
N ASP A 476 -27.09 27.09 -4.33
CA ASP A 476 -28.36 27.77 -4.05
C ASP A 476 -28.81 27.45 -2.61
N VAL A 477 -28.22 28.15 -1.64
CA VAL A 477 -28.36 27.81 -0.22
C VAL A 477 -29.70 28.23 0.36
N ASN A 478 -30.37 29.21 -0.26
CA ASN A 478 -31.70 29.68 0.11
C ASN A 478 -32.82 29.05 -0.73
N GLN A 479 -32.46 28.22 -1.72
CA GLN A 479 -33.37 27.50 -2.62
C GLN A 479 -34.29 28.42 -3.46
N ASP A 480 -33.79 29.59 -3.88
CA ASP A 480 -34.51 30.58 -4.67
C ASP A 480 -34.29 30.45 -6.20
N GLY A 481 -33.43 29.53 -6.63
CA GLY A 481 -33.09 29.24 -8.01
C GLY A 481 -31.90 30.04 -8.56
N LEU A 482 -31.29 30.93 -7.77
CA LEU A 482 -30.01 31.57 -8.06
C LEU A 482 -28.92 30.93 -7.20
N ALA A 483 -27.72 30.74 -7.77
CA ALA A 483 -26.64 30.17 -6.98
C ALA A 483 -25.99 31.23 -6.09
N ASP A 484 -25.89 30.96 -4.80
CA ASP A 484 -25.15 31.78 -3.84
C ASP A 484 -23.69 31.35 -3.76
N LEU A 485 -22.89 32.11 -3.03
CA LEU A 485 -21.53 31.70 -2.67
C LEU A 485 -21.43 31.47 -1.16
N VAL A 486 -21.07 30.25 -0.78
CA VAL A 486 -20.83 29.86 0.61
C VAL A 486 -19.33 29.89 0.86
N VAL A 487 -18.90 30.71 1.82
CA VAL A 487 -17.51 30.87 2.21
C VAL A 487 -17.33 30.27 3.60
N LEU A 488 -16.49 29.24 3.69
CA LEU A 488 -16.18 28.62 4.97
C LEU A 488 -14.82 29.09 5.48
N ILE A 489 -14.82 29.48 6.75
CA ILE A 489 -13.68 30.05 7.45
C ILE A 489 -13.57 29.28 8.79
N PRO A 490 -12.44 28.62 9.07
CA PRO A 490 -12.24 27.89 10.32
C PRO A 490 -12.53 28.77 11.55
N TYR A 491 -13.28 28.24 12.51
CA TYR A 491 -13.65 28.86 13.79
C TYR A 491 -14.48 30.15 13.71
N GLU A 492 -14.92 30.57 12.52
CA GLU A 492 -15.72 31.77 12.30
C GLU A 492 -17.17 31.45 11.87
N LYS A 493 -17.98 32.50 11.71
CA LYS A 493 -19.32 32.38 11.11
C LYS A 493 -19.21 31.98 9.64
N ILE A 494 -20.22 31.27 9.13
CA ILE A 494 -20.31 30.98 7.70
C ILE A 494 -20.71 32.28 7.00
N LYS A 495 -19.89 32.73 6.06
CA LYS A 495 -20.22 33.89 5.24
C LYS A 495 -20.94 33.42 3.98
N VAL A 496 -22.16 33.90 3.79
CA VAL A 496 -22.96 33.64 2.60
C VAL A 496 -23.04 34.94 1.79
N LEU A 497 -22.66 34.86 0.52
CA LEU A 497 -22.88 35.91 -0.45
C LEU A 497 -24.16 35.51 -1.20
N LEU A 498 -25.28 36.14 -0.86
CA LEU A 498 -26.60 35.87 -1.42
C LEU A 498 -26.78 36.57 -2.76
N GLN A 499 -27.01 35.82 -3.85
CA GLN A 499 -27.15 36.40 -5.17
C GLN A 499 -28.48 37.14 -5.31
N LYS A 500 -28.43 38.37 -5.85
CA LYS A 500 -29.60 39.12 -6.27
C LYS A 500 -29.92 38.89 -7.73
N ALA A 501 -31.14 39.24 -8.14
CA ALA A 501 -31.56 39.20 -9.54
C ALA A 501 -30.62 39.98 -10.51
N ASP A 502 -30.02 41.08 -10.03
CA ASP A 502 -29.03 41.88 -10.79
C ASP A 502 -27.60 41.29 -10.80
N GLY A 503 -27.41 40.12 -10.19
CA GLY A 503 -26.14 39.41 -10.05
C GLY A 503 -25.15 40.02 -9.07
N SER A 504 -25.53 41.05 -8.29
CA SER A 504 -24.77 41.46 -7.10
C SER A 504 -25.03 40.50 -5.95
N PHE A 505 -24.20 40.56 -4.92
CA PHE A 505 -24.33 39.69 -3.75
C PHE A 505 -24.58 40.49 -2.47
N ASP A 506 -25.52 40.06 -1.62
CA ASP A 506 -25.64 40.55 -0.25
C ASP A 506 -24.80 39.70 0.69
N GLU A 507 -24.00 40.34 1.53
CA GLU A 507 -23.18 39.64 2.53
C GLU A 507 -24.01 39.32 3.77
N GLN A 508 -23.99 38.04 4.18
CA GLN A 508 -24.59 37.58 5.43
C GLN A 508 -23.58 36.76 6.23
N ASP A 509 -23.43 37.09 7.51
CA ASP A 509 -22.64 36.30 8.45
C ASP A 509 -23.59 35.44 9.30
N ILE A 510 -23.61 34.15 9.01
CA ILE A 510 -24.57 33.20 9.58
C ILE A 510 -23.86 32.32 10.61
N ASP A 511 -24.43 32.24 11.81
CA ASP A 511 -23.93 31.31 12.81
C ASP A 511 -24.15 29.86 12.35
N PRO A 512 -23.09 29.04 12.29
CA PRO A 512 -23.22 27.63 11.97
C PRO A 512 -24.10 26.94 13.03
N PRO A 513 -25.13 26.19 12.61
CA PRO A 513 -26.01 25.53 13.56
C PRO A 513 -25.20 24.42 14.24
N GLY A 514 -25.01 24.49 15.56
CA GLY A 514 -24.25 23.48 16.32
C GLY A 514 -22.94 24.00 16.95
N GLY A 515 -22.57 25.24 16.63
CA GLY A 515 -21.35 25.90 17.09
C GLY A 515 -20.32 26.05 15.97
N THR A 516 -19.16 26.59 16.31
CA THR A 516 -18.06 26.85 15.37
C THR A 516 -17.54 25.59 14.70
N ILE A 517 -17.11 25.70 13.44
CA ILE A 517 -16.57 24.61 12.63
C ILE A 517 -15.04 24.75 12.55
N ASP A 518 -14.28 23.75 12.99
CA ASP A 518 -12.82 23.75 12.98
C ASP A 518 -12.23 23.33 11.62
N GLN A 519 -12.76 22.26 11.04
CA GLN A 519 -12.40 21.74 9.73
C GLN A 519 -13.59 21.86 8.78
N PRO A 520 -13.77 23.04 8.16
CA PRO A 520 -14.91 23.29 7.30
C PRO A 520 -14.94 22.37 6.09
N TRP A 521 -16.03 21.62 5.99
CA TRP A 521 -16.36 20.77 4.88
C TRP A 521 -17.58 21.29 4.14
N LEU A 522 -17.64 21.06 2.82
CA LEU A 522 -18.83 21.35 2.05
C LEU A 522 -19.21 20.19 1.15
N ALA A 523 -20.40 19.64 1.39
CA ALA A 523 -21.09 18.75 0.48
C ALA A 523 -22.55 19.20 0.38
N ALA A 524 -23.26 18.75 -0.65
CA ALA A 524 -24.68 19.00 -0.79
C ALA A 524 -25.41 17.73 -1.19
N ALA A 525 -26.61 17.52 -0.64
CA ALA A 525 -27.42 16.35 -0.92
C ALA A 525 -28.89 16.66 -0.68
N ASP A 526 -29.75 16.11 -1.55
CA ASP A 526 -31.21 16.13 -1.34
C ASP A 526 -31.56 15.09 -0.27
N VAL A 527 -31.60 15.51 1.00
CA VAL A 527 -31.77 14.59 2.13
C VAL A 527 -33.23 14.22 2.39
N ASP A 528 -34.17 14.97 1.82
CA ASP A 528 -35.61 14.79 2.00
C ASP A 528 -36.39 14.41 0.73
N GLY A 529 -35.73 14.35 -0.42
CA GLY A 529 -36.29 13.88 -1.69
C GLY A 529 -37.14 14.94 -2.40
N ASP A 530 -37.02 16.22 -2.03
CA ASP A 530 -37.75 17.32 -2.65
C ASP A 530 -37.13 17.82 -3.98
N GLY A 531 -35.99 17.26 -4.37
CA GLY A 531 -35.24 17.60 -5.57
C GLY A 531 -34.31 18.81 -5.41
N LYS A 532 -34.21 19.39 -4.21
CA LYS A 532 -33.36 20.55 -3.90
C LYS A 532 -32.30 20.14 -2.89
N PRO A 533 -31.01 20.12 -3.28
CA PRO A 533 -29.98 19.67 -2.37
C PRO A 533 -29.81 20.63 -1.19
N GLU A 534 -29.80 20.10 0.02
CA GLU A 534 -29.39 20.79 1.23
C GLU A 534 -27.87 20.87 1.35
N LEU A 535 -27.38 21.92 2.00
CA LEU A 535 -25.99 22.04 2.40
C LEU A 535 -25.71 21.11 3.59
N LEU A 536 -24.70 20.25 3.47
CA LEU A 536 -24.25 19.36 4.54
C LEU A 536 -23.10 20.00 5.30
N LEU A 537 -23.27 20.13 6.62
CA LEU A 537 -22.29 20.70 7.54
C LEU A 537 -21.87 19.66 8.59
N PRO A 538 -20.78 18.89 8.33
CA PRO A 538 -20.12 18.05 9.31
C PRO A 538 -19.58 18.86 10.50
N GLN A 539 -19.93 18.43 11.71
CA GLN A 539 -19.50 19.05 12.96
C GLN A 539 -19.54 18.03 14.10
N LYS A 540 -18.51 17.99 14.95
CA LYS A 540 -18.49 17.12 16.13
C LYS A 540 -18.81 15.68 15.73
N ASN A 541 -19.85 15.08 16.30
CA ASN A 541 -20.28 13.72 16.02
C ASN A 541 -21.50 13.64 15.06
N PHE A 542 -21.83 14.69 14.29
CA PHE A 542 -22.98 14.70 13.39
C PHE A 542 -22.75 15.51 12.11
N VAL A 543 -23.67 15.40 11.16
CA VAL A 543 -23.84 16.29 10.00
C VAL A 543 -25.21 16.93 10.10
N ARG A 544 -25.28 18.24 9.86
CA ARG A 544 -26.57 18.94 9.67
C ARG A 544 -26.80 19.22 8.20
N ALA A 545 -27.98 18.83 7.72
CA ALA A 545 -28.50 19.26 6.44
C ALA A 545 -29.27 20.56 6.64
N VAL A 546 -28.88 21.63 5.96
CA VAL A 546 -29.39 22.98 6.22
C VAL A 546 -29.82 23.70 4.95
N VAL A 547 -30.84 24.54 5.11
CA VAL A 547 -31.28 25.54 4.13
C VAL A 547 -31.24 26.91 4.81
N LEU A 548 -30.83 27.92 4.08
CA LEU A 548 -30.83 29.29 4.56
C LEU A 548 -32.23 29.90 4.42
N GLU A 549 -32.76 30.44 5.52
CA GLU A 549 -34.09 31.05 5.53
C GLU A 549 -34.08 32.42 6.20
N LYS A 550 -35.01 33.25 5.75
CA LYS A 550 -35.20 34.61 6.27
C LYS A 550 -36.22 34.57 7.40
N GLN A 551 -35.79 34.87 8.64
CA GLN A 551 -36.70 35.00 9.77
C GLN A 551 -37.44 36.35 9.72
N THR A 552 -38.77 36.31 9.67
CA THR A 552 -39.62 37.48 9.91
C THR A 552 -39.85 37.65 11.41
N GLY A 553 -39.08 38.55 12.03
CA GLY A 553 -39.36 38.99 13.40
C GLY A 553 -40.61 39.89 13.46
N ASN A 554 -41.23 39.98 14.64
CA ASN A 554 -42.37 40.86 14.95
C ASN A 554 -42.06 42.38 14.90
N SER A 555 -40.92 42.78 14.33
CA SER A 555 -40.56 44.19 14.13
C SER A 555 -40.25 44.44 12.66
N THR A 556 -40.81 45.52 12.13
CA THR A 556 -40.91 45.83 10.71
C THR A 556 -39.59 46.13 9.98
N ASN A 557 -38.42 46.00 10.62
CA ASN A 557 -37.18 46.55 10.06
C ASN A 557 -35.87 45.74 10.20
N ASN A 558 -35.86 44.48 10.61
CA ASN A 558 -34.64 43.66 10.45
C ASN A 558 -35.01 42.18 10.27
N SER A 559 -35.01 41.73 9.03
CA SER A 559 -35.05 40.30 8.74
C SER A 559 -33.66 39.70 8.99
N VAL A 560 -33.57 38.67 9.84
CA VAL A 560 -32.31 37.99 10.14
C VAL A 560 -32.28 36.68 9.35
N TRP A 561 -31.22 36.44 8.59
CA TRP A 561 -31.00 35.16 7.90
C TRP A 561 -30.44 34.13 8.89
N THR A 562 -30.94 32.90 8.83
CA THR A 562 -30.50 31.80 9.70
C THR A 562 -30.56 30.47 8.95
N PHE A 563 -29.66 29.54 9.26
CA PHE A 563 -29.79 28.17 8.79
C PHE A 563 -30.93 27.46 9.53
N ARG A 564 -31.96 27.04 8.79
CA ARG A 564 -32.91 26.04 9.27
C ARG A 564 -32.31 24.65 9.05
N VAL A 565 -32.24 23.88 10.13
CA VAL A 565 -31.84 22.47 10.06
C VAL A 565 -33.02 21.67 9.50
N LYS A 566 -32.86 21.09 8.31
CA LYS A 566 -33.82 20.15 7.70
C LYS A 566 -33.72 18.79 8.37
N ASP A 567 -32.49 18.32 8.61
CA ASP A 567 -32.23 17.03 9.21
C ASP A 567 -30.87 17.00 9.93
N GLN A 568 -30.68 16.00 10.81
CA GLN A 568 -29.42 15.72 11.48
C GLN A 568 -29.06 14.24 11.38
N ILE A 569 -27.86 13.97 10.89
CA ILE A 569 -27.32 12.63 10.68
C ILE A 569 -26.20 12.43 11.69
N ASN A 570 -26.39 11.53 12.65
CA ASN A 570 -25.38 11.27 13.67
C ASN A 570 -24.36 10.24 13.16
N GLY A 571 -23.12 10.39 13.63
CA GLY A 571 -22.11 9.33 13.56
C GLY A 571 -22.47 8.16 14.46
N ASP A 572 -21.59 7.16 14.48
CA ASP A 572 -21.80 5.90 15.21
C ASP A 572 -21.76 6.07 16.73
N ALA A 573 -20.95 7.00 17.23
CA ALA A 573 -20.73 7.21 18.65
C ALA A 573 -20.81 8.68 19.07
N ASN A 574 -20.87 8.92 20.38
CA ASN A 574 -20.98 10.27 20.94
C ASN A 574 -19.67 11.06 20.87
N ASP A 575 -18.54 10.36 20.83
CA ASP A 575 -17.17 10.87 20.70
C ASP A 575 -16.66 10.84 19.25
N SER A 576 -17.47 10.36 18.29
CA SER A 576 -17.14 10.46 16.86
C SER A 576 -16.74 11.89 16.46
N ARG A 577 -15.79 12.00 15.54
CA ARG A 577 -15.35 13.28 14.97
C ARG A 577 -15.53 13.25 13.45
N ILE A 578 -16.68 13.72 12.99
CA ILE A 578 -17.06 13.75 11.57
C ILE A 578 -16.41 14.95 10.89
N VAL A 579 -15.46 14.68 10.02
CA VAL A 579 -14.65 15.70 9.30
C VAL A 579 -15.01 15.82 7.82
N GLY A 580 -15.86 14.92 7.30
CA GLY A 580 -16.30 14.96 5.92
C GLY A 580 -17.58 14.15 5.71
N ALA A 581 -18.30 14.49 4.64
CA ALA A 581 -19.50 13.77 4.21
C ALA A 581 -19.63 13.77 2.70
N THR A 582 -20.15 12.69 2.13
CA THR A 582 -20.53 12.62 0.71
C THR A 582 -21.81 11.80 0.54
N ALA A 583 -22.57 12.11 -0.52
CA ALA A 583 -23.81 11.44 -0.84
C ALA A 583 -23.64 10.54 -2.07
N VAL A 584 -24.19 9.33 -2.00
CA VAL A 584 -24.21 8.38 -3.11
C VAL A 584 -25.62 7.86 -3.31
N LYS A 585 -26.12 7.97 -4.55
CA LYS A 585 -27.43 7.39 -4.90
C LYS A 585 -27.27 5.88 -5.06
N ASN A 586 -28.05 5.12 -4.29
CA ASN A 586 -28.08 3.66 -4.38
C ASN A 586 -29.02 3.13 -5.50
N GLY A 587 -29.67 4.03 -6.25
CA GLY A 587 -30.60 3.70 -7.34
C GLY A 587 -31.95 3.12 -6.89
N ALA A 588 -32.10 2.75 -5.62
CA ALA A 588 -33.33 2.19 -5.06
C ALA A 588 -34.31 3.27 -4.58
N THR A 589 -33.80 4.43 -4.15
CA THR A 589 -34.58 5.56 -3.62
C THR A 589 -34.16 6.89 -4.25
N ALA A 590 -35.06 7.88 -4.20
CA ALA A 590 -34.74 9.25 -4.60
C ALA A 590 -33.72 9.91 -3.64
N ILE A 591 -33.81 9.56 -2.35
CA ILE A 591 -32.90 10.01 -1.29
C ILE A 591 -31.58 9.22 -1.40
N PRO A 592 -30.42 9.88 -1.42
CA PRO A 592 -29.12 9.23 -1.43
C PRO A 592 -28.75 8.68 -0.04
N SER A 593 -27.91 7.66 0.00
CA SER A 593 -27.23 7.28 1.23
C SER A 593 -26.09 8.27 1.50
N ILE A 594 -25.78 8.50 2.78
CA ILE A 594 -24.76 9.45 3.21
C ILE A 594 -23.60 8.68 3.83
N PHE A 595 -22.39 8.94 3.36
CA PHE A 595 -21.16 8.42 3.94
C PHE A 595 -20.47 9.52 4.75
N LEU A 596 -20.08 9.20 5.98
CA LEU A 596 -19.43 10.10 6.92
C LEU A 596 -18.00 9.64 7.16
N LEU A 597 -17.04 10.56 7.08
CA LEU A 597 -15.64 10.30 7.45
C LEU A 597 -15.46 10.62 8.94
N ASP A 598 -15.34 9.58 9.77
CA ASP A 598 -15.08 9.68 11.20
C ASP A 598 -13.57 9.57 11.46
N ALA A 599 -12.96 10.71 11.76
CA ALA A 599 -11.52 10.81 12.00
C ALA A 599 -11.10 10.24 13.36
N GLU A 600 -11.99 10.23 14.35
CA GLU A 600 -11.67 9.72 15.70
C GLU A 600 -11.56 8.20 15.67
N HIS A 601 -12.55 7.54 15.06
CA HIS A 601 -12.60 6.08 14.97
C HIS A 601 -11.94 5.51 13.71
N LYS A 602 -11.37 6.36 12.84
CA LYS A 602 -10.70 5.97 11.59
C LYS A 602 -11.59 5.09 10.70
N GLN A 603 -12.82 5.53 10.48
CA GLN A 603 -13.82 4.74 9.75
C GLN A 603 -14.65 5.60 8.80
N LEU A 604 -15.19 4.95 7.78
CA LEU A 604 -16.27 5.46 6.95
C LEU A 604 -17.61 4.89 7.46
N THR A 605 -18.49 5.76 7.93
CA THR A 605 -19.82 5.40 8.44
C THR A 605 -20.86 5.60 7.36
N LEU A 606 -21.55 4.52 6.96
CA LEU A 606 -22.70 4.56 6.04
C LEU A 606 -23.99 4.82 6.83
N CYS A 607 -24.66 5.92 6.51
CA CYS A 607 -25.95 6.30 7.04
C CYS A 607 -27.02 6.20 5.95
N GLU A 608 -28.12 5.53 6.25
CA GLU A 608 -29.28 5.40 5.36
C GLU A 608 -30.56 5.81 6.08
N ARG A 609 -31.51 6.33 5.30
CA ARG A 609 -32.81 6.74 5.80
C ARG A 609 -33.77 5.56 5.78
N ASP A 610 -34.34 5.23 6.94
CA ASP A 610 -35.29 4.12 7.08
C ASP A 610 -36.70 4.49 6.58
N THR A 611 -37.61 3.51 6.56
CA THR A 611 -39.00 3.71 6.11
C THR A 611 -39.80 4.66 7.00
N ASN A 612 -39.33 4.98 8.21
CA ASN A 612 -39.93 5.96 9.11
C ASN A 612 -39.30 7.34 8.94
N ALA A 613 -38.53 7.55 7.87
CA ALA A 613 -37.81 8.78 7.56
C ALA A 613 -36.74 9.16 8.59
N VAL A 614 -36.19 8.18 9.33
CA VAL A 614 -35.12 8.38 10.32
C VAL A 614 -33.78 7.91 9.76
N TRP A 615 -32.74 8.73 9.92
CA TRP A 615 -31.37 8.34 9.59
C TRP A 615 -30.82 7.34 10.59
N ARG A 616 -30.23 6.25 10.08
CA ARG A 616 -29.55 5.23 10.89
C ARG A 616 -28.17 4.95 10.34
N VAL A 617 -27.23 4.72 11.25
CA VAL A 617 -25.97 4.07 10.90
C VAL A 617 -26.28 2.63 10.50
N THR A 618 -25.97 2.31 9.25
CA THR A 618 -26.18 0.97 8.68
C THR A 618 -24.92 0.12 8.83
N ARG A 619 -23.75 0.73 8.60
CA ARG A 619 -22.47 0.02 8.62
C ARG A 619 -21.30 0.98 8.86
N ASN A 620 -20.30 0.52 9.61
CA ASN A 620 -18.99 1.16 9.68
C ASN A 620 -17.96 0.35 8.89
N VAL A 621 -17.12 1.06 8.14
CA VAL A 621 -16.01 0.49 7.38
C VAL A 621 -14.72 1.07 7.96
N GLU A 622 -13.97 0.25 8.68
CA GLU A 622 -12.64 0.60 9.17
C GLU A 622 -11.71 0.96 8.00
N LEU A 623 -10.95 2.04 8.16
CA LEU A 623 -10.01 2.52 7.16
C LEU A 623 -8.58 2.11 7.59
N PRO A 624 -7.78 1.51 6.68
CA PRO A 624 -6.41 1.10 6.99
C PRO A 624 -5.47 2.29 7.23
N VAL A 625 -5.82 3.48 6.74
CA VAL A 625 -5.11 4.75 6.95
C VAL A 625 -6.11 5.85 7.27
N SER A 626 -5.67 6.90 7.99
CA SER A 626 -6.57 7.91 8.55
C SER A 626 -6.26 9.36 8.16
N ASP A 627 -5.25 9.60 7.32
CA ASP A 627 -4.78 10.95 6.99
C ASP A 627 -5.56 11.58 5.83
N PHE A 628 -6.89 11.47 5.88
CA PHE A 628 -7.78 12.03 4.87
C PHE A 628 -8.45 13.30 5.38
N ASP A 629 -8.43 14.33 4.54
CA ASP A 629 -9.08 15.63 4.75
C ASP A 629 -10.00 16.01 3.57
N GLY A 630 -10.24 15.08 2.64
CA GLY A 630 -11.15 15.17 1.50
C GLY A 630 -11.87 13.84 1.23
N LEU A 631 -13.09 13.93 0.70
CA LEU A 631 -14.03 12.83 0.51
C LEU A 631 -15.00 13.27 -0.56
N GLN A 632 -15.20 12.42 -1.56
CA GLN A 632 -16.08 12.71 -2.67
C GLN A 632 -16.70 11.42 -3.15
N SER A 633 -17.84 11.53 -3.81
CA SER A 633 -18.38 10.40 -4.55
C SER A 633 -17.85 10.46 -5.99
N VAL A 634 -17.42 9.31 -6.52
CA VAL A 634 -16.73 9.22 -7.81
C VAL A 634 -17.28 8.05 -8.63
N ALA A 635 -17.28 8.22 -9.96
CA ALA A 635 -17.61 7.16 -10.90
C ALA A 635 -16.31 6.52 -11.39
N LEU A 636 -16.16 5.21 -11.15
CA LEU A 636 -15.03 4.42 -11.64
C LEU A 636 -15.54 3.38 -12.64
N GLY A 637 -14.89 3.27 -13.80
CA GLY A 637 -15.25 2.34 -14.88
C GLY A 637 -16.51 2.75 -15.65
N GLY A 638 -16.94 4.00 -15.54
CA GLY A 638 -18.14 4.50 -16.20
C GLY A 638 -18.62 5.85 -15.66
N THR A 639 -19.88 6.18 -15.94
CA THR A 639 -20.49 7.47 -15.56
C THR A 639 -21.32 7.38 -14.27
N ASN A 640 -21.59 6.17 -13.77
CA ASN A 640 -22.40 5.98 -12.57
C ASN A 640 -21.50 6.07 -11.33
N VAL A 641 -21.88 6.94 -10.40
CA VAL A 641 -21.21 7.06 -9.11
C VAL A 641 -21.41 5.78 -8.30
N GLN A 642 -20.33 5.01 -8.15
CA GLN A 642 -20.32 3.70 -7.47
C GLN A 642 -19.10 3.56 -6.57
N SER A 643 -18.52 4.66 -6.13
CA SER A 643 -17.33 4.66 -5.28
C SER A 643 -17.31 5.90 -4.40
N VAL A 644 -16.64 5.77 -3.27
CA VAL A 644 -16.29 6.87 -2.38
C VAL A 644 -14.78 7.04 -2.44
N ALA A 645 -14.31 8.20 -2.89
CA ALA A 645 -12.89 8.54 -2.93
C ALA A 645 -12.52 9.41 -1.72
N PHE A 646 -11.30 9.23 -1.25
CA PHE A 646 -10.69 9.88 -0.10
C PHE A 646 -9.43 10.58 -0.57
N LEU A 647 -9.28 11.83 -0.15
CA LEU A 647 -8.15 12.67 -0.51
C LEU A 647 -7.43 13.06 0.77
N GLY A 648 -6.12 12.95 0.75
CA GLY A 648 -5.24 13.35 1.83
C GLY A 648 -3.97 13.95 1.25
N ARG A 649 -3.20 14.65 2.08
CA ARG A 649 -2.01 15.39 1.62
C ARG A 649 -1.02 14.51 0.83
N ASN A 650 -0.76 13.28 1.27
CA ASN A 650 0.22 12.36 0.67
C ASN A 650 -0.41 11.07 0.15
N VAL A 651 -1.74 11.03 0.00
CA VAL A 651 -2.45 9.81 -0.35
C VAL A 651 -3.77 10.14 -1.05
N ALA A 652 -4.09 9.38 -2.09
CA ALA A 652 -5.45 9.25 -2.59
C ALA A 652 -5.92 7.82 -2.33
N ALA A 653 -7.19 7.61 -2.02
CA ALA A 653 -7.76 6.28 -1.85
C ALA A 653 -9.19 6.23 -2.35
N TRP A 654 -9.73 5.04 -2.58
CA TRP A 654 -11.13 4.87 -2.92
C TRP A 654 -11.68 3.52 -2.45
N LEU A 655 -12.97 3.54 -2.16
CA LEU A 655 -13.78 2.37 -1.84
C LEU A 655 -14.82 2.19 -2.95
N PRO A 656 -14.64 1.22 -3.86
CA PRO A 656 -15.70 0.77 -4.74
C PRO A 656 -16.88 0.24 -3.91
N LEU A 657 -18.10 0.52 -4.36
CA LEU A 657 -19.34 0.08 -3.73
C LEU A 657 -19.93 -1.16 -4.42
N ALA A 658 -19.10 -1.88 -5.16
CA ALA A 658 -19.41 -3.07 -5.95
C ALA A 658 -18.12 -3.89 -6.20
N GLY A 659 -18.27 -5.06 -6.84
CA GLY A 659 -17.15 -5.88 -7.34
C GLY A 659 -16.70 -6.98 -6.39
N ASP A 660 -15.56 -7.57 -6.71
CA ASP A 660 -14.90 -8.62 -5.92
C ASP A 660 -13.79 -8.02 -5.06
N VAL A 661 -13.54 -8.64 -3.91
CA VAL A 661 -12.46 -8.28 -2.98
C VAL A 661 -11.42 -9.38 -2.92
N TRP A 662 -10.21 -9.00 -2.53
CA TRP A 662 -9.19 -9.94 -2.12
C TRP A 662 -9.36 -10.32 -0.66
N ASP A 663 -8.96 -11.54 -0.33
CA ASP A 663 -8.89 -12.06 1.02
C ASP A 663 -7.58 -12.83 1.20
N LEU A 664 -6.94 -12.69 2.36
CA LEU A 664 -5.78 -13.50 2.74
C LEU A 664 -6.30 -14.67 3.58
N LYS A 665 -6.65 -15.75 2.90
CA LYS A 665 -7.37 -16.88 3.50
C LYS A 665 -6.39 -17.82 4.20
N ALA A 666 -6.53 -17.95 5.51
CA ALA A 666 -5.83 -18.97 6.29
C ALA A 666 -6.25 -20.39 5.87
N LEU A 667 -5.27 -21.28 5.69
CA LEU A 667 -5.45 -22.67 5.28
C LEU A 667 -5.16 -23.65 6.43
N ASP A 668 -4.09 -23.38 7.18
CA ASP A 668 -3.68 -24.16 8.35
C ASP A 668 -2.76 -23.34 9.26
N GLY A 669 -2.46 -23.87 10.45
CA GLY A 669 -1.43 -23.27 11.29
C GLY A 669 -0.71 -24.31 12.13
N TYR A 670 0.50 -23.96 12.57
CA TYR A 670 1.46 -24.83 13.20
C TYR A 670 1.98 -24.21 14.49
N ASP A 671 1.94 -25.01 15.55
CA ASP A 671 2.53 -24.69 16.84
C ASP A 671 3.73 -25.61 17.04
N THR A 672 4.86 -25.03 17.47
CA THR A 672 6.06 -25.83 17.71
C THR A 672 5.78 -26.88 18.81
N PRO A 673 6.11 -28.16 18.57
CA PRO A 673 6.04 -29.19 19.59
C PRO A 673 7.19 -29.08 20.62
N VAL A 674 8.09 -28.10 20.50
CA VAL A 674 9.11 -27.79 21.51
C VAL A 674 8.46 -27.02 22.65
N LYS A 675 8.55 -27.58 23.86
CA LYS A 675 7.98 -26.94 25.05
C LYS A 675 8.71 -25.62 25.34
N ASP A 676 7.92 -24.55 25.50
CA ASP A 676 8.41 -23.18 25.68
C ASP A 676 9.34 -22.75 24.52
N GLY A 677 9.07 -23.29 23.31
CA GLY A 677 9.77 -22.97 22.07
C GLY A 677 9.36 -21.60 21.51
N TYR A 678 10.21 -21.05 20.65
CA TYR A 678 9.97 -19.78 19.96
C TYR A 678 10.36 -19.93 18.49
N LEU A 679 9.37 -19.90 17.59
CA LEU A 679 9.60 -19.92 16.16
C LEU A 679 10.08 -18.53 15.71
N ASN A 680 11.34 -18.41 15.36
CA ASN A 680 11.96 -17.14 14.99
C ASN A 680 11.85 -16.86 13.50
N ASP A 681 12.06 -17.87 12.68
CA ASP A 681 12.09 -17.72 11.23
C ASP A 681 11.62 -18.98 10.50
N VAL A 682 11.29 -18.84 9.21
CA VAL A 682 10.85 -19.93 8.35
C VAL A 682 11.43 -19.80 6.95
N VAL A 683 11.90 -20.91 6.39
CA VAL A 683 12.34 -20.98 4.99
C VAL A 683 11.62 -22.10 4.26
N ALA A 684 11.42 -21.93 2.96
CA ALA A 684 10.76 -22.90 2.10
C ALA A 684 11.76 -23.52 1.10
N GLY A 685 11.65 -24.82 0.86
CA GLY A 685 12.46 -25.49 -0.16
C GLY A 685 12.08 -26.94 -0.38
N ASP A 686 12.32 -27.46 -1.59
CA ASP A 686 11.96 -28.85 -1.95
C ASP A 686 13.02 -29.84 -1.43
N LEU A 687 13.02 -30.06 -0.12
CA LEU A 687 13.92 -31.02 0.55
C LEU A 687 13.64 -32.47 0.15
N THR A 688 12.52 -32.79 -0.49
CA THR A 688 12.21 -34.18 -0.89
C THR A 688 12.45 -34.46 -2.37
N GLY A 689 12.78 -33.43 -3.17
CA GLY A 689 12.86 -33.52 -4.62
C GLY A 689 11.51 -33.88 -5.27
N SER A 690 10.40 -33.55 -4.61
CA SER A 690 9.05 -33.94 -5.02
C SER A 690 8.39 -32.94 -5.97
N GLY A 691 9.01 -31.78 -6.17
CA GLY A 691 8.43 -30.60 -6.82
C GLY A 691 7.52 -29.77 -5.91
N ARG A 692 7.32 -30.19 -4.65
CA ARG A 692 6.62 -29.43 -3.61
C ARG A 692 7.61 -29.01 -2.53
N LYS A 693 7.53 -27.74 -2.12
CA LYS A 693 8.43 -27.20 -1.09
C LYS A 693 7.93 -27.58 0.29
N ASP A 694 8.86 -28.03 1.13
CA ASP A 694 8.71 -28.22 2.56
C ASP A 694 9.13 -26.93 3.29
N LEU A 695 8.77 -26.84 4.57
CA LEU A 695 9.11 -25.70 5.44
C LEU A 695 10.12 -26.11 6.50
N ILE A 696 11.06 -25.22 6.79
CA ILE A 696 12.05 -25.39 7.84
C ILE A 696 11.90 -24.21 8.79
N PHE A 697 11.42 -24.49 9.99
CA PHE A 697 11.29 -23.49 11.05
C PHE A 697 12.55 -23.46 11.91
N LEU A 698 13.03 -22.25 12.19
CA LEU A 698 14.15 -21.99 13.08
C LEU A 698 13.58 -21.67 14.46
N GLU A 699 13.72 -22.62 15.39
CA GLU A 699 13.28 -22.47 16.77
C GLU A 699 14.46 -22.06 17.65
N THR A 700 14.39 -20.89 18.28
CA THR A 700 15.58 -20.25 18.89
C THR A 700 15.56 -20.21 20.42
N ALA A 701 14.48 -20.65 21.07
CA ALA A 701 14.45 -20.78 22.53
C ALA A 701 15.18 -22.05 23.00
N LYS A 702 15.19 -23.12 22.20
CA LYS A 702 15.92 -24.37 22.45
C LYS A 702 16.88 -24.76 21.32
N ASN A 703 17.00 -23.94 20.28
CA ASN A 703 17.93 -24.10 19.16
C ASN A 703 17.60 -25.34 18.29
N TYR A 704 16.34 -25.53 17.96
CA TYR A 704 15.87 -26.62 17.09
C TYR A 704 15.69 -26.16 15.65
N LEU A 705 15.87 -27.10 14.73
CA LEU A 705 15.31 -27.01 13.39
C LEU A 705 14.12 -27.96 13.32
N GLU A 706 13.00 -27.48 12.76
CA GLU A 706 11.78 -28.27 12.57
C GLU A 706 11.40 -28.30 11.09
N VAL A 707 11.45 -29.49 10.50
CA VAL A 707 10.98 -29.72 9.13
C VAL A 707 9.48 -30.02 9.19
N VAL A 708 8.71 -29.24 8.45
CA VAL A 708 7.25 -29.36 8.36
C VAL A 708 6.86 -29.45 6.91
N ARG A 709 6.18 -30.52 6.54
CA ARG A 709 5.69 -30.72 5.19
C ARG A 709 4.38 -29.96 4.98
N PHE A 710 4.25 -29.32 3.81
CA PHE A 710 2.97 -28.83 3.32
C PHE A 710 2.36 -29.85 2.35
N ASP A 711 1.27 -30.50 2.76
CA ASP A 711 0.67 -31.58 1.97
C ASP A 711 -0.36 -31.09 0.93
N LYS A 712 -0.83 -32.02 0.09
CA LYS A 712 -1.82 -31.76 -0.97
C LYS A 712 -3.19 -31.33 -0.47
N ASP A 713 -3.49 -31.55 0.82
CA ASP A 713 -4.75 -31.18 1.45
C ASP A 713 -4.60 -29.82 2.18
N HIS A 714 -3.50 -29.11 1.88
CA HIS A 714 -3.08 -27.82 2.45
C HIS A 714 -2.91 -27.88 3.97
N LYS A 715 -2.34 -28.98 4.49
CA LYS A 715 -2.07 -29.17 5.91
C LYS A 715 -0.58 -29.20 6.22
N PHE A 716 -0.26 -28.67 7.39
CA PHE A 716 1.05 -28.80 7.99
C PHE A 716 1.18 -30.17 8.65
N VAL A 717 2.14 -30.95 8.15
CA VAL A 717 2.46 -32.27 8.66
C VAL A 717 3.85 -32.21 9.31
N PRO A 718 3.95 -32.32 10.64
CA PRO A 718 5.24 -32.32 11.33
C PRO A 718 6.13 -33.46 10.81
N GLY A 719 7.35 -33.12 10.40
CA GLY A 719 8.38 -34.05 9.94
C GLY A 719 9.46 -34.25 11.00
N ASN A 720 10.73 -34.20 10.57
CA ASN A 720 11.87 -34.37 11.44
C ASN A 720 12.19 -33.07 12.20
N ARG A 721 12.67 -33.21 13.44
CA ARG A 721 13.20 -32.11 14.22
C ARG A 721 14.42 -32.55 15.01
N TRP A 722 15.39 -31.67 15.16
CA TRP A 722 16.59 -31.95 15.94
C TRP A 722 17.15 -30.66 16.51
N GLN A 723 17.83 -30.79 17.65
CA GLN A 723 18.55 -29.70 18.27
C GLN A 723 19.88 -29.52 17.54
N VAL A 724 20.19 -28.28 17.14
CA VAL A 724 21.42 -27.99 16.40
C VAL A 724 22.64 -27.93 17.33
N PHE A 725 22.44 -27.42 18.56
CA PHE A 725 23.45 -27.39 19.62
C PHE A 725 22.83 -27.32 21.02
N GLU A 726 23.50 -27.94 22.01
CA GLU A 726 23.01 -28.04 23.40
C GLU A 726 23.35 -26.82 24.26
N ALA A 727 24.33 -26.00 23.86
CA ALA A 727 24.83 -24.91 24.69
C ALA A 727 23.73 -23.90 24.98
N HIS A 728 23.68 -23.42 26.23
CA HIS A 728 22.91 -22.23 26.55
C HIS A 728 23.48 -21.09 25.72
N THR A 729 22.73 -20.64 24.71
CA THR A 729 22.89 -19.32 24.09
C THR A 729 23.07 -18.36 25.27
N PHE A 730 24.24 -17.72 25.40
CA PHE A 730 24.57 -16.90 26.56
C PHE A 730 23.53 -15.76 26.66
N ARG A 731 22.43 -15.98 27.41
CA ARG A 731 21.31 -15.04 27.65
C ARG A 731 21.72 -13.79 28.45
N GLY A 732 23.00 -13.39 28.40
CA GLY A 732 23.56 -12.32 29.22
C GLY A 732 24.34 -11.24 28.47
N ALA A 733 24.66 -11.42 27.18
CA ALA A 733 25.12 -10.31 26.36
C ALA A 733 23.91 -9.66 25.70
N ALA A 734 23.64 -8.39 26.00
CA ALA A 734 22.47 -7.65 25.52
C ALA A 734 22.34 -7.55 23.98
N ASN A 735 23.30 -8.12 23.22
CA ASN A 735 23.44 -8.01 21.76
C ASN A 735 23.62 -9.38 21.04
N ALA A 736 23.32 -10.53 21.67
CA ALA A 736 23.40 -11.83 20.99
C ALA A 736 22.18 -12.06 20.09
N LEU A 737 22.41 -12.35 18.80
CA LEU A 737 21.35 -12.69 17.83
C LEU A 737 20.70 -14.04 18.19
N PRO A 738 19.40 -14.26 17.89
CA PRO A 738 18.76 -15.57 18.01
C PRO A 738 19.47 -16.62 17.13
N GLU A 739 19.55 -17.87 17.60
CA GLU A 739 20.25 -18.96 16.91
C GLU A 739 19.37 -20.23 16.89
N PRO A 740 19.37 -21.04 15.82
CA PRO A 740 20.03 -20.83 14.52
C PRO A 740 19.58 -19.53 13.84
N ARG A 741 20.48 -18.90 13.08
CA ARG A 741 20.26 -17.54 12.55
C ARG A 741 19.53 -17.50 11.23
N GLU A 742 20.00 -18.28 10.26
CA GLU A 742 19.50 -18.29 8.89
C GLU A 742 19.61 -19.71 8.35
N ALA A 743 18.73 -20.07 7.42
CA ALA A 743 18.79 -21.34 6.72
C ALA A 743 18.48 -21.18 5.23
N LEU A 744 18.91 -22.15 4.44
CA LEU A 744 18.67 -22.21 3.00
C LEU A 744 18.58 -23.67 2.56
N VAL A 745 17.72 -23.95 1.59
CA VAL A 745 17.58 -25.27 0.97
C VAL A 745 18.14 -25.21 -0.43
N THR A 746 19.21 -25.95 -0.71
CA THR A 746 19.93 -25.91 -1.98
C THR A 746 20.80 -27.16 -2.16
N ASP A 747 20.95 -27.65 -3.39
CA ASP A 747 21.86 -28.77 -3.68
C ASP A 747 23.32 -28.28 -3.70
N VAL A 748 24.06 -28.56 -2.64
CA VAL A 748 25.50 -28.27 -2.54
C VAL A 748 26.34 -29.54 -2.64
N THR A 749 25.73 -30.72 -2.73
CA THR A 749 26.47 -31.97 -2.98
C THR A 749 26.62 -32.31 -4.45
N GLY A 750 25.82 -31.71 -5.33
CA GLY A 750 25.77 -31.96 -6.76
C GLY A 750 25.08 -33.28 -7.11
N ASP A 751 24.34 -33.88 -6.17
CA ASP A 751 23.66 -35.16 -6.37
C ASP A 751 22.18 -35.02 -6.80
N LYS A 752 21.74 -33.78 -7.02
CA LYS A 752 20.38 -33.36 -7.38
C LYS A 752 19.36 -33.50 -6.26
N LYS A 753 19.82 -33.68 -5.03
CA LYS A 753 19.01 -33.62 -3.82
C LYS A 753 19.31 -32.31 -3.12
N ASN A 754 18.26 -31.64 -2.63
CA ASN A 754 18.47 -30.37 -1.95
C ASN A 754 18.93 -30.64 -0.51
N ASP A 755 20.04 -30.02 -0.14
CA ASP A 755 20.61 -30.08 1.19
C ASP A 755 20.06 -28.92 2.04
N LEU A 756 20.20 -29.04 3.37
CA LEU A 756 19.87 -27.96 4.28
C LEU A 756 21.15 -27.27 4.78
N VAL A 757 21.28 -25.98 4.48
CA VAL A 757 22.40 -25.13 4.89
C VAL A 757 21.93 -24.19 5.99
N VAL A 758 22.70 -24.05 7.07
CA VAL A 758 22.30 -23.30 8.27
C VAL A 758 23.46 -22.50 8.81
N ILE A 759 23.22 -21.22 9.12
CA ILE A 759 24.19 -20.38 9.84
C ILE A 759 23.98 -20.52 11.34
N VAL A 760 25.06 -20.87 12.04
CA VAL A 760 25.10 -20.94 13.51
C VAL A 760 26.41 -20.37 14.03
N HIS A 761 26.35 -19.37 14.91
CA HIS A 761 27.49 -18.75 15.59
C HIS A 761 28.57 -18.14 14.67
N ASP A 762 29.62 -18.90 14.38
CA ASP A 762 30.73 -18.53 13.52
C ASP A 762 30.88 -19.48 12.33
N ARG A 763 29.84 -20.28 12.03
CA ARG A 763 29.92 -21.40 11.10
C ARG A 763 28.72 -21.49 10.19
N ILE A 764 28.97 -22.09 9.05
CA ILE A 764 27.96 -22.66 8.18
C ILE A 764 27.93 -24.17 8.43
N LEU A 765 26.74 -24.70 8.66
CA LEU A 765 26.47 -26.13 8.75
C LEU A 765 25.76 -26.55 7.47
N VAL A 766 26.23 -27.62 6.84
CA VAL A 766 25.52 -28.26 5.72
C VAL A 766 25.04 -29.61 6.20
N TYR A 767 23.77 -29.91 6.00
CA TYR A 767 23.15 -31.21 6.24
C TYR A 767 22.86 -31.86 4.89
N PRO A 768 23.76 -32.72 4.38
CA PRO A 768 23.56 -33.35 3.08
C PRO A 768 22.41 -34.36 3.13
N GLN A 769 21.51 -34.31 2.15
CA GLN A 769 20.41 -35.25 2.04
C GLN A 769 20.91 -36.66 1.63
N GLU A 770 20.30 -37.72 2.19
CA GLU A 770 20.61 -39.13 1.84
C GLU A 770 19.85 -39.70 0.65
#